data_AF-A0A1N7NZB8-F1
#
_entry.id   AF-A0A1N7NZB8-F1
#
_cell.length_a   1.000
_cell.length_b   1.000
_cell.length_c   1.000
_cell.angle_alpha   90.00
_cell.angle_beta   90.00
_cell.angle_gamma   90.00
#
_symmetry.space_group_name_H-M   'P 1'
#
loop_
_entity.id
_entity.type
_entity.pdbx_description
1 polymer ?
#
loop_
_entity_poly.entity_id
_entity_poly.type
_entity_poly.pdbx_seq_one_letter_code
_entity_poly.pdbx_strand_id
1 'polypeptide(L)'
;MDIKEIFENKIKIEAKVMSIDSLFYNPERVKNTDFKPSYQRNYVWDDEKASYFIESILLGTEIPPLVYFRNSDKIEVIDGRQRYQTILRYKNNILKLKKGGLQKLGNTGIANKLFKDLDLDLQELFRDTKLRIIEFSFHSRDGINDDIEEIVKKEIFKRYNSGITPLKPHEINNAVYFDDDVNSYFKRKLQNDEIIYRNISNVFHFEKNNIEVILKQIRQLLVQHEIPIKYYSVKKQTIISKFYDGLFANIELSQIEQIYSSFIRKINLVIKVKDKYTKAKNNSYNRLISETLFWGFSILENEEIDYLKYSNNQFITDLVNFIDENIEVFDTYRSSFSQELYSRYSSIALFLEQYFDLNLKIYLDYNLDFKNKNKEILPENEERISFDELRINKPEPSSIAIMDVCRMTERQKFLIRPPYQRNEVINQKKSSSIIESIILGIKLPPIFVYKREDGISEVLDGQQRLLSILAFIEKPYLDENNNIKYSNKNGFSLNLKNQILKDLHGKKFQALNIENQEKIKNFDLWIIEIDYKNNKNFEPIDLFVRLNNKPYPIKDDTFEMWNSYISRDIITSIKSVHSNHSNWFYFRKNNSRMEDENIYTSLAYFQFCWNNYSNSKNNENYYPEEIDIYKVGSKINFRVKSKIEITRVLENLEDKEGFIKAINHLEFDFIKKLKILLSDDATSSNITLSKNLDDIFMIGNARRTQQSFYALWYFLYDIPIQNIINNTIAMRNDLKKLFSDMSNIKDKSTFEKNVINFKDRFKKNASNDNLTKAYLKEIAYINFGLTASKEIQNNTYNSIDYKFLYNLNFTNLKIDNDNLTNISIDEDSTLRNIFDSKSKILLSRIYNYTDRFNLAIVNEKIAFSNQMAGIVVHRPSILQEFVLALLSSKYYYFKYFKNKVTSSNIAQLTLSDINNIEIPIINTHEQLPFRLIIDYIINSEYTSKVNLFYNRVLDAMVYEIFYKEKFENSNIHIAKYITELEDLTNFDYIEKQQKIIAFYELFSNPQHPLGAHLIQIMNISNLKEIESSL
;
A
#
# COMPACT_ATOMS: atom_id res chain seq x y z
N MET A 1 5.35 13.21 26.55
CA MET A 1 4.08 12.68 27.09
C MET A 1 3.96 11.23 26.62
N ASP A 2 3.62 10.29 27.50
CA ASP A 2 3.46 8.89 27.09
C ASP A 2 2.18 8.74 26.24
N ILE A 3 2.25 7.99 25.14
CA ILE A 3 1.13 7.72 24.24
C ILE A 3 -0.04 7.10 25.03
N LYS A 4 0.27 6.27 26.02
CA LYS A 4 -0.72 5.65 26.90
C LYS A 4 -1.61 6.69 27.60
N GLU A 5 -1.00 7.70 28.21
CA GLU A 5 -1.71 8.74 28.97
C GLU A 5 -2.60 9.60 28.05
N ILE A 6 -2.18 9.81 26.80
CA ILE A 6 -2.97 10.54 25.80
C ILE A 6 -4.24 9.76 25.44
N PHE A 7 -4.13 8.45 25.19
CA PHE A 7 -5.29 7.62 24.86
C PHE A 7 -6.25 7.46 26.05
N GLU A 8 -5.73 7.31 27.27
CA GLU A 8 -6.57 7.11 28.46
C GLU A 8 -7.29 8.39 28.91
N ASN A 9 -6.62 9.55 28.86
CA ASN A 9 -7.12 10.75 29.55
C ASN A 9 -7.46 11.92 28.61
N LYS A 10 -6.95 11.96 27.38
CA LYS A 10 -7.07 13.15 26.50
C LYS A 10 -7.95 12.95 25.28
N ILE A 11 -8.22 11.71 24.84
CA ILE A 11 -9.06 11.46 23.66
C ILE A 11 -10.54 11.40 24.04
N LYS A 12 -11.35 12.19 23.33
CA LYS A 12 -12.81 12.15 23.34
C LYS A 12 -13.31 11.40 22.11
N ILE A 13 -14.25 10.47 22.32
CA ILE A 13 -14.86 9.68 21.25
C ILE A 13 -16.37 9.96 21.25
N GLU A 14 -16.91 10.40 20.11
CA GLU A 14 -18.33 10.65 19.91
C GLU A 14 -18.89 9.80 18.78
N ALA A 15 -20.08 9.23 18.99
CA ALA A 15 -20.83 8.55 17.94
C ALA A 15 -21.91 9.50 17.40
N LYS A 16 -21.99 9.65 16.08
CA LYS A 16 -22.99 10.49 15.42
C LYS A 16 -23.67 9.70 14.31
N VAL A 17 -24.95 10.00 14.09
CA VAL A 17 -25.70 9.50 12.95
C VAL A 17 -26.13 10.70 12.13
N MET A 18 -25.71 10.75 10.86
CA MET A 18 -25.94 11.91 9.99
C MET A 18 -26.41 11.46 8.61
N SER A 19 -27.35 12.19 8.00
CA SER A 19 -27.78 11.92 6.62
C SER A 19 -26.67 12.24 5.63
N ILE A 20 -26.72 11.60 4.46
CA ILE A 20 -25.83 11.94 3.33
C ILE A 20 -26.00 13.41 2.94
N ASP A 21 -27.23 13.93 3.01
CA ASP A 21 -27.49 15.35 2.79
C ASP A 21 -26.65 16.25 3.72
N SER A 22 -26.75 16.03 5.03
CA SER A 22 -26.01 16.80 6.04
C SER A 22 -24.48 16.69 5.92
N LEU A 23 -23.97 15.59 5.39
CA LEU A 23 -22.53 15.33 5.27
C LEU A 23 -21.93 15.87 3.98
N PHE A 24 -22.63 15.70 2.87
CA PHE A 24 -22.06 15.91 1.55
C PHE A 24 -22.67 17.10 0.80
N TYR A 25 -23.84 17.61 1.20
CA TYR A 25 -24.49 18.78 0.59
C TYR A 25 -24.23 20.09 1.33
N ASN A 26 -23.64 20.06 2.52
CA ASN A 26 -23.08 21.24 3.16
C ASN A 26 -21.68 21.57 2.58
N PRO A 27 -21.51 22.68 1.83
CA PRO A 27 -20.26 22.99 1.14
C PRO A 27 -19.11 23.32 2.11
N GLU A 28 -19.37 24.01 3.22
CA GLU A 28 -18.35 24.33 4.23
C GLU A 28 -17.80 23.06 4.88
N ARG A 29 -18.69 22.13 5.25
CA ARG A 29 -18.28 20.85 5.84
C ARG A 29 -17.43 20.04 4.87
N VAL A 30 -17.81 19.96 3.60
CA VAL A 30 -17.01 19.24 2.58
C VAL A 30 -15.66 19.92 2.36
N LYS A 31 -15.60 21.27 2.34
CA LYS A 31 -14.35 22.03 2.24
C LYS A 31 -13.43 21.78 3.44
N ASN A 32 -14.01 21.67 4.64
CA ASN A 32 -13.27 21.43 5.89
C ASN A 32 -12.95 19.96 6.17
N THR A 33 -13.40 19.03 5.32
CA THR A 33 -13.16 17.58 5.48
C THR A 33 -12.05 17.10 4.55
N ASP A 34 -10.85 16.85 5.09
CA ASP A 34 -9.79 16.15 4.37
C ASP A 34 -10.05 14.64 4.37
N PHE A 35 -10.63 14.16 3.27
CA PHE A 35 -10.86 12.73 3.03
C PHE A 35 -9.68 12.01 2.35
N LYS A 36 -8.63 12.76 1.99
CA LYS A 36 -7.44 12.23 1.29
C LYS A 36 -6.15 12.60 2.02
N PRO A 37 -6.06 12.37 3.35
CA PRO A 37 -4.86 12.71 4.09
C PRO A 37 -3.67 11.89 3.56
N SER A 38 -2.48 12.47 3.64
CA SER A 38 -1.29 11.96 2.95
C SER A 38 -0.83 10.55 3.35
N TYR A 39 -1.26 10.08 4.53
CA TYR A 39 -0.98 8.75 5.08
C TYR A 39 -1.95 7.66 4.57
N GLN A 40 -3.05 8.04 3.89
CA GLN A 40 -3.99 7.09 3.29
C GLN A 40 -3.61 6.67 1.87
N ARG A 41 -3.93 5.41 1.53
CA ARG A 41 -3.81 4.86 0.16
C ARG A 41 -4.76 5.53 -0.83
N ASN A 42 -4.43 5.48 -2.12
CA ASN A 42 -5.28 6.03 -3.18
C ASN A 42 -6.64 5.30 -3.30
N TYR A 43 -7.53 5.82 -4.14
CA TYR A 43 -8.81 5.17 -4.41
C TYR A 43 -8.59 3.89 -5.23
N VAL A 44 -9.06 2.74 -4.74
CA VAL A 44 -8.78 1.41 -5.30
C VAL A 44 -10.03 0.62 -5.70
N TRP A 45 -11.23 1.10 -5.37
CA TRP A 45 -12.47 0.43 -5.76
C TRP A 45 -12.66 0.54 -7.27
N ASP A 46 -12.99 -0.58 -7.92
CA ASP A 46 -13.51 -0.54 -9.28
C ASP A 46 -14.96 -0.05 -9.29
N ASP A 47 -15.47 0.27 -10.48
CA ASP A 47 -16.83 0.80 -10.63
C ASP A 47 -17.90 -0.24 -10.22
N GLU A 48 -17.63 -1.55 -10.32
CA GLU A 48 -18.56 -2.59 -9.87
C GLU A 48 -18.69 -2.58 -8.35
N LYS A 49 -17.58 -2.56 -7.60
CA LYS A 49 -17.63 -2.47 -6.12
C LYS A 49 -18.20 -1.13 -5.66
N ALA A 50 -17.86 -0.04 -6.35
CA ALA A 50 -18.44 1.27 -6.07
C ALA A 50 -19.96 1.24 -6.26
N SER A 51 -20.46 0.60 -7.33
CA SER A 51 -21.89 0.42 -7.57
C SER A 51 -22.56 -0.44 -6.51
N TYR A 52 -21.92 -1.51 -6.05
CA TYR A 52 -22.41 -2.35 -4.95
C TYR A 52 -22.55 -1.58 -3.63
N PHE A 53 -21.63 -0.65 -3.38
CA PHE A 53 -21.73 0.23 -2.21
C PHE A 53 -22.89 1.23 -2.35
N ILE A 54 -23.09 1.82 -3.53
CA ILE A 54 -24.25 2.68 -3.77
C ILE A 54 -25.57 1.90 -3.67
N GLU A 55 -25.62 0.68 -4.19
CA GLU A 55 -26.78 -0.22 -4.00
C GLU A 55 -27.07 -0.40 -2.50
N SER A 56 -26.04 -0.65 -1.69
CA SER A 56 -26.17 -0.83 -0.25
C SER A 56 -26.73 0.43 0.44
N ILE A 57 -26.37 1.63 -0.03
CA ILE A 57 -26.95 2.89 0.44
C ILE A 57 -28.42 2.98 0.05
N LEU A 58 -28.77 2.70 -1.21
CA LEU A 58 -30.14 2.79 -1.72
C LEU A 58 -31.08 1.78 -1.04
N LEU A 59 -30.60 0.57 -0.76
CA LEU A 59 -31.34 -0.44 0.01
C LEU A 59 -31.50 -0.07 1.50
N GLY A 60 -30.86 1.02 1.95
CA GLY A 60 -30.85 1.38 3.37
C GLY A 60 -30.15 0.35 4.26
N THR A 61 -29.34 -0.55 3.70
CA THR A 61 -28.57 -1.51 4.48
C THR A 61 -27.58 -0.81 5.40
N GLU A 62 -27.19 -1.51 6.47
CA GLU A 62 -26.20 -0.97 7.37
C GLU A 62 -24.80 -1.08 6.76
N ILE A 63 -24.12 0.05 6.68
CA ILE A 63 -22.74 0.12 6.20
C ILE A 63 -21.79 0.32 7.39
N PRO A 64 -20.53 -0.12 7.31
CA PRO A 64 -19.56 0.19 8.35
C PRO A 64 -19.50 1.72 8.62
N PRO A 65 -19.11 2.17 9.82
CA PRO A 65 -19.06 3.59 10.15
C PRO A 65 -17.89 4.31 9.47
N LEU A 66 -18.03 5.62 9.22
CA LEU A 66 -16.92 6.49 8.84
C LEU A 66 -16.17 6.91 10.12
N VAL A 67 -14.85 6.83 10.11
CA VAL A 67 -14.03 7.19 11.27
C VAL A 67 -13.36 8.52 11.00
N TYR A 68 -13.71 9.54 11.79
CA TYR A 68 -13.22 10.90 11.66
C TYR A 68 -12.30 11.26 12.82
N PHE A 69 -11.36 12.14 12.55
CA PHE A 69 -10.58 12.84 13.55
C PHE A 69 -10.84 14.33 13.41
N ARG A 70 -11.38 14.95 14.45
CA ARG A 70 -11.72 16.37 14.46
C ARG A 70 -10.65 17.16 15.18
N ASN A 71 -10.10 18.12 14.46
CA ASN A 71 -9.14 19.11 14.93
C ASN A 71 -9.76 20.49 14.77
N SER A 72 -10.35 21.03 15.84
CA SER A 72 -11.13 22.27 15.84
C SER A 72 -12.23 22.24 14.76
N ASP A 73 -12.05 22.98 13.65
CA ASP A 73 -12.98 23.06 12.53
C ASP A 73 -12.63 22.14 11.35
N LYS A 74 -11.44 21.53 11.35
CA LYS A 74 -11.02 20.59 10.32
C LYS A 74 -11.34 19.16 10.72
N ILE A 75 -11.80 18.39 9.75
CA ILE A 75 -12.11 16.97 9.91
C ILE A 75 -11.19 16.18 8.99
N GLU A 76 -10.50 15.18 9.53
CA GLU A 76 -9.77 14.20 8.73
C GLU A 76 -10.49 12.87 8.74
N VAL A 77 -10.69 12.27 7.58
CA VAL A 77 -11.18 10.89 7.49
C VAL A 77 -10.01 9.96 7.81
N ILE A 78 -10.09 9.19 8.90
CA ILE A 78 -9.10 8.17 9.26
C ILE A 78 -9.42 6.86 8.53
N ASP A 79 -10.66 6.37 8.65
CA ASP A 79 -11.14 5.20 7.93
C ASP A 79 -12.44 5.51 7.18
N GLY A 80 -12.59 4.90 6.00
CA GLY A 80 -13.75 5.09 5.14
C GLY A 80 -13.53 5.99 3.93
N ARG A 81 -12.29 6.37 3.60
CA ARG A 81 -11.97 7.15 2.38
C ARG A 81 -12.64 6.60 1.11
N GLN A 82 -12.58 5.28 0.89
CA GLN A 82 -13.18 4.66 -0.30
C GLN A 82 -14.71 4.87 -0.34
N ARG A 83 -15.37 4.80 0.82
CA ARG A 83 -16.82 5.01 0.97
C ARG A 83 -17.17 6.48 0.77
N TYR A 84 -16.47 7.38 1.47
CA TYR A 84 -16.64 8.83 1.36
C TYR A 84 -16.44 9.33 -0.08
N GLN A 85 -15.33 8.93 -0.71
CA GLN A 85 -15.03 9.32 -2.09
C GLN A 85 -16.02 8.71 -3.10
N THR A 86 -16.55 7.51 -2.85
CA THR A 86 -17.58 6.90 -3.73
C THR A 86 -18.87 7.71 -3.69
N ILE A 87 -19.32 8.15 -2.51
CA ILE A 87 -20.49 9.03 -2.37
C ILE A 87 -20.28 10.35 -3.13
N LEU A 88 -19.12 11.00 -2.95
CA LEU A 88 -18.78 12.21 -3.70
C LEU A 88 -18.76 11.99 -5.22
N ARG A 89 -18.13 10.90 -5.69
CA ARG A 89 -18.09 10.54 -7.12
C ARG A 89 -19.50 10.33 -7.69
N TYR A 90 -20.37 9.68 -6.94
CA TYR A 90 -21.73 9.41 -7.40
C TYR A 90 -22.57 10.68 -7.44
N LYS A 91 -22.60 11.44 -6.33
CA LYS A 91 -23.28 12.74 -6.22
C LYS A 91 -22.86 13.70 -7.35
N ASN A 92 -21.57 13.79 -7.63
CA ASN A 92 -21.02 14.70 -8.64
C ASN A 92 -21.11 14.15 -10.07
N ASN A 93 -21.89 13.09 -10.31
CA ASN A 93 -22.11 12.49 -11.62
C ASN A 93 -20.82 11.98 -12.31
N ILE A 94 -19.82 11.56 -11.54
CA ILE A 94 -18.57 10.97 -12.03
C ILE A 94 -18.70 9.43 -12.14
N LEU A 95 -19.44 8.80 -11.23
CA LEU A 95 -19.66 7.35 -11.21
C LEU A 95 -20.98 6.96 -11.88
N LYS A 96 -20.93 6.04 -12.84
CA LYS A 96 -22.12 5.35 -13.41
C LYS A 96 -22.31 4.00 -12.74
N LEU A 97 -23.54 3.67 -12.34
CA LEU A 97 -23.83 2.37 -11.73
C LEU A 97 -23.62 1.23 -12.74
N LYS A 98 -22.81 0.23 -12.43
CA LYS A 98 -22.54 -0.91 -13.31
C LYS A 98 -23.49 -2.06 -12.98
N LYS A 99 -24.10 -2.67 -14.01
CA LYS A 99 -24.98 -3.83 -13.83
C LYS A 99 -24.31 -4.97 -13.04
N GLY A 100 -23.03 -5.23 -13.27
CA GLY A 100 -22.26 -6.26 -12.53
C GLY A 100 -22.06 -5.98 -11.04
N GLY A 101 -22.24 -4.73 -10.60
CA GLY A 101 -22.16 -4.35 -9.18
C GLY A 101 -23.52 -4.25 -8.48
N LEU A 102 -24.62 -4.35 -9.22
CA LEU A 102 -25.98 -4.30 -8.68
C LEU A 102 -26.51 -5.73 -8.55
N GLN A 103 -26.44 -6.29 -7.34
CA GLN A 103 -26.87 -7.67 -7.08
C GLN A 103 -28.39 -7.79 -7.00
N LYS A 104 -29.05 -6.89 -6.27
CA LYS A 104 -30.50 -6.88 -6.08
C LYS A 104 -31.19 -5.85 -6.98
N LEU A 105 -30.56 -4.69 -7.18
CA LEU A 105 -31.14 -3.60 -7.98
C LEU A 105 -30.74 -3.65 -9.47
N GLY A 106 -30.20 -4.78 -9.94
CA GLY A 106 -29.70 -4.91 -11.31
C GLY A 106 -30.78 -4.79 -12.40
N ASN A 107 -32.03 -5.09 -12.05
CA ASN A 107 -33.18 -5.10 -12.96
C ASN A 107 -34.17 -3.94 -12.73
N THR A 108 -33.92 -3.05 -11.76
CA THR A 108 -34.82 -1.92 -11.44
C THR A 108 -34.64 -0.70 -12.35
N GLY A 109 -33.87 -0.84 -13.43
CA GLY A 109 -33.61 0.26 -14.39
C GLY A 109 -32.58 1.29 -13.92
N ILE A 110 -31.96 1.12 -12.75
CA ILE A 110 -30.89 2.03 -12.26
C ILE A 110 -29.51 1.73 -12.87
N ALA A 111 -29.37 0.61 -13.58
CA ALA A 111 -28.12 0.22 -14.21
C ALA A 111 -27.69 1.24 -15.28
N ASN A 112 -26.39 1.55 -15.30
CA ASN A 112 -25.71 2.53 -16.16
C ASN A 112 -26.17 3.99 -15.99
N LYS A 113 -27.00 4.31 -15.00
CA LYS A 113 -27.43 5.67 -14.69
C LYS A 113 -26.42 6.43 -13.82
N LEU A 114 -26.33 7.75 -14.00
CA LEU A 114 -25.70 8.68 -13.07
C LEU A 114 -26.70 9.09 -11.98
N PHE A 115 -26.23 9.77 -10.92
CA PHE A 115 -27.10 10.26 -9.86
C PHE A 115 -28.23 11.17 -10.38
N LYS A 116 -27.90 12.09 -11.30
CA LYS A 116 -28.87 12.98 -11.94
C LYS A 116 -29.91 12.27 -12.81
N ASP A 117 -29.62 11.04 -13.25
CA ASP A 117 -30.49 10.26 -14.13
C ASP A 117 -31.43 9.34 -13.31
N LEU A 118 -31.27 9.29 -11.99
CA LEU A 118 -32.20 8.59 -11.09
C LEU A 118 -33.52 9.36 -10.96
N ASP A 119 -34.58 8.62 -10.69
CA ASP A 119 -35.89 9.20 -10.37
C ASP A 119 -35.80 10.00 -9.06
N LEU A 120 -36.62 11.06 -8.92
CA LEU A 120 -36.53 12.01 -7.81
C LEU A 120 -36.63 11.33 -6.44
N ASP A 121 -37.54 10.36 -6.30
CA ASP A 121 -37.74 9.60 -5.07
C ASP A 121 -36.46 8.85 -4.64
N LEU A 122 -35.74 8.27 -5.60
CA LEU A 122 -34.46 7.58 -5.34
C LEU A 122 -33.34 8.57 -5.01
N GLN A 123 -33.36 9.77 -5.57
CA GLN A 123 -32.41 10.82 -5.22
C GLN A 123 -32.64 11.32 -3.79
N GLU A 124 -33.88 11.53 -3.39
CA GLU A 124 -34.23 11.91 -2.01
C GLU A 124 -33.88 10.79 -1.04
N LEU A 125 -34.20 9.54 -1.37
CA LEU A 125 -33.82 8.36 -0.59
C LEU A 125 -32.31 8.29 -0.35
N PHE A 126 -31.51 8.52 -1.38
CA PHE A 126 -30.05 8.57 -1.27
C PHE A 126 -29.60 9.67 -0.30
N ARG A 127 -30.20 10.86 -0.37
CA ARG A 127 -29.87 12.01 0.51
C ARG A 127 -30.25 11.76 1.97
N ASP A 128 -31.41 11.14 2.19
CA ASP A 128 -31.95 10.88 3.53
C ASP A 128 -31.29 9.71 4.25
N THR A 129 -30.57 8.87 3.51
CA THR A 129 -29.89 7.72 4.09
C THR A 129 -28.88 8.16 5.14
N LYS A 130 -29.08 7.68 6.37
CA LYS A 130 -28.23 7.97 7.53
C LYS A 130 -26.97 7.10 7.52
N LEU A 131 -25.83 7.73 7.77
CA LEU A 131 -24.51 7.12 7.95
C LEU A 131 -24.05 7.29 9.39
N ARG A 132 -23.41 6.25 9.94
CA ARG A 132 -22.77 6.29 11.26
C ARG A 132 -21.36 6.87 11.16
N ILE A 133 -21.03 7.74 12.11
CA ILE A 133 -19.72 8.38 12.23
C ILE A 133 -19.18 8.14 13.63
N ILE A 134 -17.91 7.77 13.71
CA ILE A 134 -17.13 7.72 14.95
C ILE A 134 -16.13 8.87 14.88
N GLU A 135 -16.31 9.88 15.71
CA GLU A 135 -15.47 11.08 15.74
C GLU A 135 -14.52 11.03 16.94
N PHE A 136 -13.22 11.06 16.65
CA PHE A 136 -12.15 11.20 17.63
C PHE A 136 -11.75 12.68 17.72
N SER A 137 -11.58 13.20 18.94
CA SER A 137 -11.08 14.55 19.19
C SER A 137 -10.29 14.59 20.49
N PHE A 138 -9.63 15.70 20.80
CA PHE A 138 -8.99 15.90 22.10
C PHE A 138 -9.87 16.71 23.04
N HIS A 139 -9.92 16.33 24.32
CA HIS A 139 -10.63 17.09 25.37
C HIS A 139 -10.00 18.49 25.59
N SER A 140 -8.67 18.55 25.60
CA SER A 140 -7.87 19.78 25.63
C SER A 140 -6.63 19.61 24.75
N ARG A 141 -6.15 20.70 24.14
CA ARG A 141 -4.90 20.73 23.38
C ARG A 141 -3.67 20.99 24.24
N ASP A 142 -3.84 21.19 25.55
CA ASP A 142 -2.71 21.48 26.44
C ASP A 142 -1.68 20.36 26.39
N GLY A 143 -0.45 20.69 25.97
CA GLY A 143 0.66 19.74 25.82
C GLY A 143 0.54 18.77 24.64
N ILE A 144 -0.35 19.01 23.67
CA ILE A 144 -0.46 18.24 22.43
C ILE A 144 0.13 19.06 21.29
N ASN A 145 1.25 18.59 20.73
CA ASN A 145 1.82 19.13 19.51
C ASN A 145 1.33 18.34 18.27
N ASP A 146 1.63 18.85 17.08
CA ASP A 146 1.21 18.24 15.81
C ASP A 146 1.77 16.80 15.64
N ASP A 147 2.97 16.52 16.15
CA ASP A 147 3.59 15.19 16.08
C ASP A 147 2.82 14.14 16.89
N ILE A 148 2.40 14.51 18.11
CA ILE A 148 1.59 13.64 18.99
C ILE A 148 0.22 13.37 18.34
N GLU A 149 -0.41 14.41 17.79
CA GLU A 149 -1.67 14.27 17.07
C GLU A 149 -1.53 13.29 15.90
N GLU A 150 -0.46 13.41 15.11
CA GLU A 150 -0.19 12.51 14.00
C GLU A 150 -0.02 11.06 14.51
N ILE A 151 0.76 10.82 15.56
CA ILE A 151 0.94 9.49 16.15
C ILE A 151 -0.40 8.87 16.57
N VAL A 152 -1.28 9.64 17.21
CA VAL A 152 -2.62 9.18 17.62
C VAL A 152 -3.46 8.79 16.40
N LYS A 153 -3.52 9.63 15.37
CA LYS A 153 -4.26 9.34 14.12
C LYS A 153 -3.78 8.05 13.47
N LYS A 154 -2.46 7.84 13.41
CA LYS A 154 -1.83 6.63 12.85
C LYS A 154 -2.21 5.38 13.61
N GLU A 155 -2.22 5.45 14.94
CA GLU A 155 -2.58 4.32 15.77
C GLU A 155 -4.07 3.95 15.63
N ILE A 156 -4.96 4.95 15.55
CA ILE A 156 -6.38 4.71 15.24
C ILE A 156 -6.51 4.05 13.87
N PHE A 157 -5.83 4.56 12.83
CA PHE A 157 -5.84 3.97 11.49
C PHE A 157 -5.40 2.50 11.51
N LYS A 158 -4.27 2.20 12.16
CA LYS A 158 -3.67 0.87 12.26
C LYS A 158 -4.64 -0.11 12.93
N ARG A 159 -5.29 0.29 14.03
CA ARG A 159 -6.24 -0.57 14.77
C ARG A 159 -7.48 -0.93 13.95
N TYR A 160 -8.06 0.04 13.23
CA TYR A 160 -9.24 -0.21 12.39
C TYR A 160 -8.93 -1.05 11.14
N ASN A 161 -7.72 -0.94 10.58
CA ASN A 161 -7.34 -1.66 9.36
C ASN A 161 -6.71 -3.05 9.61
N SER A 162 -5.95 -3.24 10.69
CA SER A 162 -5.24 -4.51 10.97
C SER A 162 -6.11 -5.56 11.70
N GLY A 163 -7.16 -5.12 12.40
CA GLY A 163 -7.97 -5.95 13.29
C GLY A 163 -8.95 -6.94 12.62
N ILE A 164 -9.33 -6.71 11.35
CA ILE A 164 -10.36 -7.52 10.67
C ILE A 164 -9.72 -8.40 9.60
N THR A 165 -9.69 -9.71 9.83
CA THR A 165 -9.25 -10.67 8.81
C THR A 165 -10.37 -10.84 7.77
N PRO A 166 -10.16 -10.53 6.48
CA PRO A 166 -11.18 -10.69 5.45
C PRO A 166 -11.63 -12.15 5.35
N LEU A 167 -12.87 -12.38 4.91
CA LEU A 167 -13.34 -13.73 4.59
C LEU A 167 -12.62 -14.26 3.34
N LYS A 168 -12.24 -15.53 3.36
CA LYS A 168 -11.76 -16.24 2.18
C LYS A 168 -12.93 -16.52 1.24
N PRO A 169 -12.68 -16.67 -0.09
CA PRO A 169 -13.78 -16.91 -1.03
C PRO A 169 -14.66 -18.12 -0.71
N HIS A 170 -14.11 -19.20 -0.13
CA HIS A 170 -14.92 -20.36 0.27
C HIS A 170 -15.77 -20.08 1.52
N GLU A 171 -15.31 -19.21 2.43
CA GLU A 171 -16.09 -18.83 3.61
C GLU A 171 -17.29 -17.97 3.22
N ILE A 172 -17.13 -17.08 2.22
CA ILE A 172 -18.25 -16.31 1.63
C ILE A 172 -19.23 -17.26 0.95
N ASN A 173 -18.74 -18.21 0.13
CA ASN A 173 -19.61 -19.16 -0.55
C ASN A 173 -20.39 -20.04 0.44
N ASN A 174 -19.77 -20.52 1.53
CA ASN A 174 -20.50 -21.30 2.54
C ASN A 174 -21.68 -20.50 3.12
N ALA A 175 -21.51 -19.20 3.32
CA ALA A 175 -22.60 -18.37 3.80
C ALA A 175 -23.68 -18.16 2.74
N VAL A 176 -23.31 -17.83 1.50
CA VAL A 176 -24.27 -17.59 0.40
C VAL A 176 -25.12 -18.83 0.10
N TYR A 177 -24.51 -20.02 0.11
CA TYR A 177 -25.20 -21.30 -0.18
C TYR A 177 -25.61 -22.06 1.08
N PHE A 178 -25.80 -21.35 2.21
CA PHE A 178 -26.16 -22.00 3.47
C PHE A 178 -27.57 -22.61 3.39
N ASP A 179 -28.54 -21.84 2.87
CA ASP A 179 -29.94 -22.27 2.72
C ASP A 179 -30.22 -22.93 1.35
N ASP A 180 -29.17 -23.22 0.55
CA ASP A 180 -29.33 -23.91 -0.73
C ASP A 180 -29.60 -25.41 -0.51
N ASP A 181 -30.76 -25.89 -0.95
CA ASP A 181 -31.23 -27.25 -0.72
C ASP A 181 -30.27 -28.31 -1.30
N VAL A 182 -29.77 -28.07 -2.50
CA VAL A 182 -28.83 -28.98 -3.18
C VAL A 182 -27.53 -29.07 -2.40
N ASN A 183 -26.92 -27.93 -2.07
CA ASN A 183 -25.66 -27.86 -1.32
C ASN A 183 -25.81 -28.48 0.07
N SER A 184 -26.91 -28.22 0.77
CA SER A 184 -27.24 -28.80 2.07
C SER A 184 -27.44 -30.31 2.00
N TYR A 185 -28.08 -30.82 0.95
CA TYR A 185 -28.24 -32.25 0.72
C TYR A 185 -26.89 -32.95 0.51
N PHE A 186 -26.04 -32.40 -0.37
CA PHE A 186 -24.68 -32.92 -0.58
C PHE A 186 -23.85 -32.88 0.70
N LYS A 187 -23.93 -31.80 1.48
CA LYS A 187 -23.22 -31.65 2.77
C LYS A 187 -23.61 -32.75 3.75
N ARG A 188 -24.91 -32.99 3.96
CA ARG A 188 -25.42 -34.07 4.81
C ARG A 188 -24.95 -35.45 4.37
N LYS A 189 -25.02 -35.75 3.07
CA LYS A 189 -24.56 -37.05 2.54
C LYS A 189 -23.07 -37.26 2.75
N LEU A 190 -22.25 -36.23 2.55
CA LEU A 190 -20.80 -36.29 2.78
C LEU A 190 -20.43 -36.42 4.26
N GLN A 191 -21.23 -35.85 5.18
CA GLN A 191 -21.03 -35.99 6.62
C GLN A 191 -21.40 -37.38 7.14
N ASN A 192 -22.44 -37.99 6.57
CA ASN A 192 -22.95 -39.29 7.02
C ASN A 192 -22.23 -40.48 6.37
N ASP A 193 -21.64 -40.31 5.19
CA ASP A 193 -20.96 -41.37 4.45
C ASP A 193 -19.46 -41.08 4.27
N GLU A 194 -18.65 -41.62 5.17
CA GLU A 194 -17.19 -41.49 5.12
C GLU A 194 -16.58 -42.10 3.85
N ILE A 195 -17.20 -43.12 3.26
CA ILE A 195 -16.68 -43.82 2.08
C ILE A 195 -16.80 -42.90 0.88
N ILE A 196 -17.98 -42.30 0.67
CA ILE A 196 -18.22 -41.35 -0.41
C ILE A 196 -17.29 -40.13 -0.26
N TYR A 197 -17.15 -39.61 0.95
CA TYR A 197 -16.23 -38.52 1.25
C TYR A 197 -14.79 -38.86 0.85
N ARG A 198 -14.28 -40.03 1.28
CA ARG A 198 -12.92 -40.51 0.94
C ARG A 198 -12.76 -40.73 -0.55
N ASN A 199 -13.77 -41.30 -1.22
CA ASN A 199 -13.76 -41.56 -2.65
C ASN A 199 -13.62 -40.27 -3.47
N ILE A 200 -14.47 -39.27 -3.19
CA ILE A 200 -14.41 -37.97 -3.85
C ILE A 200 -13.07 -37.28 -3.54
N SER A 201 -12.61 -37.34 -2.29
CA SER A 201 -11.33 -36.76 -1.88
C SER A 201 -10.13 -37.40 -2.56
N ASN A 202 -10.16 -38.73 -2.75
CA ASN A 202 -9.10 -39.47 -3.41
C ASN A 202 -9.03 -39.17 -4.90
N VAL A 203 -10.16 -39.06 -5.58
CA VAL A 203 -10.19 -38.81 -7.03
C VAL A 203 -9.58 -37.45 -7.36
N PHE A 204 -10.01 -36.40 -6.67
CA PHE A 204 -9.59 -35.03 -6.99
C PHE A 204 -8.38 -34.53 -6.19
N HIS A 205 -7.81 -35.35 -5.30
CA HIS A 205 -6.60 -35.06 -4.52
C HIS A 205 -6.61 -33.65 -3.89
N PHE A 206 -7.63 -33.33 -3.10
CA PHE A 206 -7.76 -31.99 -2.54
C PHE A 206 -6.60 -31.68 -1.57
N GLU A 207 -5.93 -30.52 -1.76
CA GLU A 207 -4.81 -30.05 -0.92
C GLU A 207 -5.19 -29.90 0.56
N LYS A 208 -6.50 -29.77 0.86
CA LYS A 208 -7.08 -29.75 2.20
C LYS A 208 -8.40 -30.53 2.20
N ASN A 209 -8.48 -31.58 3.00
CA ASN A 209 -9.69 -32.39 3.20
C ASN A 209 -10.69 -31.65 4.09
N ASN A 210 -11.31 -30.60 3.54
CA ASN A 210 -12.39 -29.87 4.20
C ASN A 210 -13.64 -29.96 3.32
N ILE A 211 -14.75 -30.43 3.90
CA ILE A 211 -16.06 -30.57 3.26
C ILE A 211 -16.45 -29.29 2.49
N GLU A 212 -16.17 -28.11 3.04
CA GLU A 212 -16.51 -26.83 2.39
C GLU A 212 -15.75 -26.58 1.08
N VAL A 213 -14.50 -27.05 1.00
CA VAL A 213 -13.71 -26.97 -0.24
C VAL A 213 -14.25 -27.93 -1.28
N ILE A 214 -14.71 -29.12 -0.84
CA ILE A 214 -15.30 -30.13 -1.71
C ILE A 214 -16.63 -29.65 -2.27
N LEU A 215 -17.52 -29.09 -1.44
CA LEU A 215 -18.81 -28.55 -1.88
C LEU A 215 -18.65 -27.48 -2.95
N LYS A 216 -17.67 -26.59 -2.80
CA LYS A 216 -17.34 -25.60 -3.86
C LYS A 216 -16.99 -26.26 -5.19
N GLN A 217 -16.24 -27.36 -5.16
CA GLN A 217 -15.86 -28.10 -6.36
C GLN A 217 -17.06 -28.87 -6.94
N ILE A 218 -17.91 -29.44 -6.10
CA ILE A 218 -19.16 -30.08 -6.54
C ILE A 218 -20.02 -29.08 -7.31
N ARG A 219 -20.23 -27.87 -6.77
CA ARG A 219 -20.98 -26.81 -7.48
C ARG A 219 -20.35 -26.46 -8.84
N GLN A 220 -19.02 -26.39 -8.92
CA GLN A 220 -18.33 -26.23 -10.20
C GLN A 220 -18.63 -27.39 -11.15
N LEU A 221 -18.43 -28.64 -10.71
CA LEU A 221 -18.60 -29.83 -11.55
C LEU A 221 -20.03 -30.00 -12.05
N LEU A 222 -21.03 -29.62 -11.25
CA LEU A 222 -22.45 -29.68 -11.62
C LEU A 222 -22.79 -28.74 -12.78
N VAL A 223 -22.14 -27.59 -12.92
CA VAL A 223 -22.48 -26.60 -13.97
C VAL A 223 -21.46 -26.50 -15.10
N GLN A 224 -20.27 -27.08 -14.94
CA GLN A 224 -19.16 -26.82 -15.84
C GLN A 224 -19.42 -27.29 -17.28
N HIS A 225 -20.21 -28.34 -17.47
CA HIS A 225 -20.58 -28.84 -18.79
C HIS A 225 -21.53 -27.88 -19.54
N GLU A 226 -22.22 -26.98 -18.83
CA GLU A 226 -23.14 -26.00 -19.42
C GLU A 226 -22.45 -24.73 -19.93
N ILE A 227 -21.14 -24.63 -19.74
CA ILE A 227 -20.36 -23.42 -20.00
C ILE A 227 -19.22 -23.75 -20.97
N PRO A 228 -19.15 -23.09 -22.14
CA PRO A 228 -18.06 -23.30 -23.09
C PRO A 228 -16.69 -23.06 -22.46
N ILE A 229 -15.76 -23.99 -22.64
CA ILE A 229 -14.46 -23.98 -21.97
C ILE A 229 -13.65 -22.71 -22.25
N LYS A 230 -13.72 -22.18 -23.48
CA LYS A 230 -13.06 -20.92 -23.85
C LYS A 230 -13.57 -19.75 -23.03
N TYR A 231 -14.87 -19.67 -22.77
CA TYR A 231 -15.48 -18.63 -21.94
C TYR A 231 -15.18 -18.87 -20.45
N TYR A 232 -15.27 -20.11 -20.00
CA TYR A 232 -14.93 -20.55 -18.64
C TYR A 232 -13.50 -20.18 -18.25
N SER A 233 -12.54 -20.31 -19.17
CA SER A 233 -11.12 -20.00 -18.94
C SER A 233 -10.86 -18.54 -18.55
N VAL A 234 -11.77 -17.62 -18.89
CA VAL A 234 -11.63 -16.17 -18.64
C VAL A 234 -12.46 -15.71 -17.43
N LYS A 235 -13.68 -16.23 -17.24
CA LYS A 235 -14.64 -15.74 -16.22
C LYS A 235 -15.08 -16.77 -15.17
N LYS A 236 -14.21 -17.73 -14.83
CA LYS A 236 -14.48 -18.93 -14.02
C LYS A 236 -15.42 -18.73 -12.81
N GLN A 237 -15.12 -17.84 -11.85
CA GLN A 237 -15.87 -17.82 -10.58
C GLN A 237 -17.28 -17.21 -10.70
N THR A 238 -17.40 -16.03 -11.31
CA THR A 238 -18.69 -15.34 -11.46
C THR A 238 -19.67 -16.10 -12.34
N ILE A 239 -19.17 -16.81 -13.37
CA ILE A 239 -20.04 -17.58 -14.26
C ILE A 239 -20.55 -18.87 -13.61
N ILE A 240 -19.72 -19.54 -12.79
CA ILE A 240 -20.12 -20.75 -12.04
C ILE A 240 -21.27 -20.40 -11.09
N SER A 241 -21.13 -19.36 -10.27
CA SER A 241 -22.20 -18.97 -9.35
C SER A 241 -23.49 -18.66 -10.11
N LYS A 242 -23.40 -17.84 -11.17
CA LYS A 242 -24.55 -17.48 -11.99
C LYS A 242 -25.30 -18.69 -12.58
N PHE A 243 -24.58 -19.66 -13.13
CA PHE A 243 -25.20 -20.86 -13.70
C PHE A 243 -25.73 -21.81 -12.62
N TYR A 244 -25.06 -21.89 -11.47
CA TYR A 244 -25.53 -22.68 -10.35
C TYR A 244 -26.85 -22.10 -9.81
N ASP A 245 -26.86 -20.81 -9.48
CA ASP A 245 -28.04 -20.12 -8.99
C ASP A 245 -29.21 -20.26 -9.98
N GLY A 246 -28.97 -20.02 -11.27
CA GLY A 246 -30.04 -20.07 -12.27
C GLY A 246 -30.56 -21.48 -12.58
N LEU A 247 -29.72 -22.53 -12.50
CA LEU A 247 -30.16 -23.90 -12.77
C LEU A 247 -30.79 -24.57 -11.54
N PHE A 248 -30.34 -24.23 -10.33
CA PHE A 248 -30.73 -24.90 -9.10
C PHE A 248 -31.67 -24.09 -8.19
N ALA A 249 -32.08 -22.87 -8.56
CA ALA A 249 -32.95 -22.02 -7.72
C ALA A 249 -34.33 -22.63 -7.37
N ASN A 250 -34.97 -23.36 -8.29
CA ASN A 250 -36.35 -23.85 -8.14
C ASN A 250 -36.45 -25.37 -8.31
N ILE A 251 -35.60 -26.13 -7.62
CA ILE A 251 -35.54 -27.59 -7.76
C ILE A 251 -36.36 -28.28 -6.68
N GLU A 252 -37.12 -29.30 -7.07
CA GLU A 252 -37.87 -30.14 -6.14
C GLU A 252 -36.97 -31.21 -5.47
N LEU A 253 -37.30 -31.62 -4.25
CA LEU A 253 -36.57 -32.66 -3.49
C LEU A 253 -36.29 -33.95 -4.31
N SER A 254 -37.24 -34.38 -5.14
CA SER A 254 -37.12 -35.58 -5.99
C SER A 254 -36.01 -35.45 -7.05
N GLN A 255 -35.84 -34.25 -7.61
CA GLN A 255 -34.81 -33.93 -8.58
C GLN A 255 -33.42 -33.86 -7.92
N ILE A 256 -33.34 -33.38 -6.67
CA ILE A 256 -32.07 -33.35 -5.90
C ILE A 256 -31.49 -34.76 -5.75
N GLU A 257 -32.33 -35.76 -5.46
CA GLU A 257 -31.89 -37.15 -5.34
C GLU A 257 -31.41 -37.73 -6.68
N GLN A 258 -32.03 -37.36 -7.79
CA GLN A 258 -31.62 -37.74 -9.14
C GLN A 258 -30.26 -37.11 -9.50
N ILE A 259 -30.09 -35.81 -9.23
CA ILE A 259 -28.82 -35.08 -9.43
C ILE A 259 -27.70 -35.74 -8.62
N TYR A 260 -27.96 -36.05 -7.35
CA TYR A 260 -26.99 -36.73 -6.50
C TYR A 260 -26.64 -38.11 -7.03
N SER A 261 -27.63 -38.91 -7.42
CA SER A 261 -27.43 -40.25 -7.98
C SER A 261 -26.61 -40.22 -9.27
N SER A 262 -26.93 -39.29 -10.18
CA SER A 262 -26.15 -39.05 -11.41
C SER A 262 -24.71 -38.63 -11.09
N PHE A 263 -24.53 -37.72 -10.13
CA PHE A 263 -23.22 -37.26 -9.68
C PHE A 263 -22.36 -38.44 -9.18
N ILE A 264 -22.89 -39.27 -8.29
CA ILE A 264 -22.18 -40.43 -7.74
C ILE A 264 -21.86 -41.46 -8.84
N ARG A 265 -22.79 -41.68 -9.78
CA ARG A 265 -22.57 -42.56 -10.94
C ARG A 265 -21.35 -42.12 -11.76
N LYS A 266 -21.21 -40.81 -12.02
CA LYS A 266 -20.06 -40.23 -12.72
C LYS A 266 -18.77 -40.33 -11.91
N ILE A 267 -18.81 -40.07 -10.60
CA ILE A 267 -17.66 -40.26 -9.71
C ILE A 267 -17.16 -41.71 -9.75
N ASN A 268 -18.06 -42.68 -9.69
CA ASN A 268 -17.71 -44.10 -9.75
C ASN A 268 -17.03 -44.49 -11.08
N LEU A 269 -17.41 -43.86 -12.20
CA LEU A 269 -16.70 -44.06 -13.48
C LEU A 269 -15.29 -43.48 -13.43
N VAL A 270 -15.11 -42.28 -12.89
CA VAL A 270 -13.78 -41.67 -12.75
C VAL A 270 -12.88 -42.52 -11.86
N ILE A 271 -13.42 -43.11 -10.77
CA ILE A 271 -12.69 -44.06 -9.91
C ILE A 271 -12.28 -45.29 -10.70
N LYS A 272 -13.18 -45.90 -11.47
CA LYS A 272 -12.84 -47.07 -12.31
C LYS A 272 -11.71 -46.76 -13.31
N VAL A 273 -11.75 -45.59 -13.94
CA VAL A 273 -10.69 -45.14 -14.86
C VAL A 273 -9.37 -44.96 -14.11
N LYS A 274 -9.40 -44.29 -12.95
CA LYS A 274 -8.22 -44.08 -12.09
C LYS A 274 -7.59 -45.40 -11.63
N ASP A 275 -8.38 -46.31 -11.09
CA ASP A 275 -7.91 -47.61 -10.60
C ASP A 275 -7.28 -48.42 -11.73
N LYS A 276 -7.88 -48.40 -12.92
CA LYS A 276 -7.33 -49.08 -14.09
C LYS A 276 -6.04 -48.44 -14.58
N TYR A 277 -5.98 -47.10 -14.62
CA TYR A 277 -4.79 -46.36 -15.01
C TYR A 277 -3.61 -46.65 -14.05
N THR A 278 -3.84 -46.54 -12.74
CA THR A 278 -2.81 -46.78 -11.72
C THR A 278 -2.32 -48.22 -11.66
N LYS A 279 -3.15 -49.20 -12.02
CA LYS A 279 -2.76 -50.62 -12.11
C LYS A 279 -1.99 -50.94 -13.40
N ALA A 280 -2.32 -50.28 -14.50
CA ALA A 280 -1.79 -50.61 -15.82
C ALA A 280 -0.54 -49.81 -16.21
N LYS A 281 -0.34 -48.62 -15.63
CA LYS A 281 0.66 -47.63 -16.10
C LYS A 281 1.54 -47.11 -14.97
N ASN A 282 2.80 -46.81 -15.30
CA ASN A 282 3.80 -46.26 -14.35
C ASN A 282 3.72 -44.72 -14.19
N ASN A 283 2.87 -44.04 -14.97
CA ASN A 283 2.73 -42.59 -14.96
C ASN A 283 1.82 -42.10 -13.83
N SER A 284 2.02 -40.85 -13.38
CA SER A 284 1.27 -40.28 -12.26
C SER A 284 -0.13 -39.80 -12.70
N TYR A 285 -1.18 -40.43 -12.19
CA TYR A 285 -2.56 -39.95 -12.31
C TYR A 285 -2.76 -38.70 -11.44
N ASN A 286 -3.34 -37.62 -11.99
CA ASN A 286 -3.55 -36.36 -11.27
C ASN A 286 -5.01 -35.86 -11.33
N ARG A 287 -5.32 -34.85 -10.51
CA ARG A 287 -6.68 -34.29 -10.38
C ARG A 287 -7.27 -33.72 -11.68
N LEU A 288 -6.43 -33.22 -12.59
CA LEU A 288 -6.87 -32.53 -13.80
C LEU A 288 -7.48 -33.54 -14.78
N ILE A 289 -6.97 -34.77 -14.78
CA ILE A 289 -7.56 -35.90 -15.50
C ILE A 289 -8.98 -36.13 -14.97
N SER A 290 -9.15 -36.22 -13.65
CA SER A 290 -10.47 -36.44 -13.04
C SER A 290 -11.48 -35.33 -13.34
N GLU A 291 -11.05 -34.06 -13.27
CA GLU A 291 -11.92 -32.92 -13.59
C GLU A 291 -12.41 -32.96 -15.04
N THR A 292 -11.50 -33.21 -15.99
CA THR A 292 -11.85 -33.26 -17.43
C THR A 292 -12.68 -34.50 -17.77
N LEU A 293 -12.42 -35.64 -17.12
CA LEU A 293 -13.24 -36.84 -17.29
C LEU A 293 -14.66 -36.65 -16.77
N PHE A 294 -14.82 -36.04 -15.59
CA PHE A 294 -16.13 -35.74 -15.03
C PHE A 294 -16.93 -34.81 -15.97
N TRP A 295 -16.26 -33.79 -16.51
CA TRP A 295 -16.86 -32.92 -17.52
C TRP A 295 -17.28 -33.69 -18.77
N GLY A 296 -16.42 -34.55 -19.31
CA GLY A 296 -16.73 -35.37 -20.50
C GLY A 296 -17.91 -36.31 -20.28
N PHE A 297 -17.97 -36.99 -19.13
CA PHE A 297 -19.13 -37.84 -18.79
C PHE A 297 -20.42 -37.05 -18.60
N SER A 298 -20.34 -35.81 -18.13
CA SER A 298 -21.51 -34.94 -18.01
C SER A 298 -22.03 -34.51 -19.38
N ILE A 299 -21.15 -34.28 -20.36
CA ILE A 299 -21.55 -34.01 -21.74
C ILE A 299 -22.24 -35.22 -22.38
N LEU A 300 -21.68 -36.43 -22.22
CA LEU A 300 -22.30 -37.64 -22.77
C LEU A 300 -23.71 -37.87 -22.20
N GLU A 301 -23.91 -37.56 -20.92
CA GLU A 301 -25.23 -37.61 -20.29
C GLU A 301 -26.19 -36.55 -20.86
N ASN A 302 -25.69 -35.34 -21.15
CA ASN A 302 -26.48 -34.26 -21.74
C ASN A 302 -26.86 -34.51 -23.22
N GLU A 303 -26.00 -35.21 -23.97
CA GLU A 303 -26.27 -35.69 -25.34
C GLU A 303 -27.08 -37.00 -25.37
N GLU A 304 -27.67 -37.40 -24.23
CA GLU A 304 -28.53 -38.58 -24.08
C GLU A 304 -27.88 -39.92 -24.50
N ILE A 305 -26.55 -40.01 -24.41
CA ILE A 305 -25.84 -41.27 -24.67
C ILE A 305 -26.13 -42.27 -23.54
N ASP A 306 -26.50 -43.50 -23.92
CA ASP A 306 -26.78 -44.57 -22.96
C ASP A 306 -25.54 -44.86 -22.07
N TYR A 307 -25.75 -44.86 -20.76
CA TYR A 307 -24.77 -45.17 -19.73
C TYR A 307 -24.00 -46.46 -19.98
N LEU A 308 -24.66 -47.49 -20.54
CA LEU A 308 -24.01 -48.78 -20.80
C LEU A 308 -22.91 -48.68 -21.88
N LYS A 309 -23.00 -47.69 -22.79
CA LYS A 309 -22.03 -47.49 -23.87
C LYS A 309 -20.69 -46.90 -23.39
N TYR A 310 -20.69 -46.10 -22.33
CA TYR A 310 -19.46 -45.49 -21.79
C TYR A 310 -19.07 -45.99 -20.39
N SER A 311 -19.84 -46.92 -19.82
CA SER A 311 -19.47 -47.60 -18.56
C SER A 311 -18.85 -48.98 -18.76
N ASN A 312 -18.81 -49.49 -19.99
CA ASN A 312 -18.24 -50.79 -20.31
C ASN A 312 -16.70 -50.81 -20.21
N ASN A 313 -16.15 -52.01 -20.02
CA ASN A 313 -14.71 -52.18 -19.83
C ASN A 313 -13.88 -51.84 -21.06
N GLN A 314 -14.42 -52.00 -22.28
CA GLN A 314 -13.71 -51.72 -23.52
C GLN A 314 -13.42 -50.22 -23.64
N PHE A 315 -14.48 -49.40 -23.60
CA PHE A 315 -14.38 -47.95 -23.62
C PHE A 315 -13.42 -47.41 -22.54
N ILE A 316 -13.53 -47.91 -21.31
CA ILE A 316 -12.63 -47.50 -20.21
C ILE A 316 -11.17 -47.88 -20.52
N THR A 317 -10.90 -49.01 -21.19
CA THR A 317 -9.53 -49.36 -21.62
C THR A 317 -9.01 -48.37 -22.65
N ASP A 318 -9.82 -48.08 -23.67
CA ASP A 318 -9.45 -47.21 -24.78
C ASP A 318 -9.18 -45.79 -24.28
N LEU A 319 -10.03 -45.29 -23.38
CA LEU A 319 -9.86 -44.00 -22.71
C LEU A 319 -8.58 -43.94 -21.86
N VAL A 320 -8.26 -44.99 -21.10
CA VAL A 320 -7.03 -45.06 -20.29
C VAL A 320 -5.77 -45.01 -21.18
N ASN A 321 -5.79 -45.71 -22.31
CA ASN A 321 -4.67 -45.68 -23.26
C ASN A 321 -4.51 -44.29 -23.88
N PHE A 322 -5.62 -43.66 -24.30
CA PHE A 322 -5.59 -42.31 -24.86
C PHE A 322 -5.02 -41.27 -23.87
N ILE A 323 -5.41 -41.35 -22.59
CA ILE A 323 -4.88 -40.44 -21.54
C ILE A 323 -3.38 -40.63 -21.37
N ASP A 324 -2.89 -41.88 -21.42
CA ASP A 324 -1.47 -42.18 -21.26
C ASP A 324 -0.64 -41.63 -22.42
N GLU A 325 -1.13 -41.74 -23.65
CA GLU A 325 -0.51 -41.16 -24.85
C GLU A 325 -0.48 -39.62 -24.82
N ASN A 326 -1.47 -38.99 -24.17
CA ASN A 326 -1.63 -37.53 -24.10
C ASN A 326 -1.33 -36.96 -22.71
N ILE A 327 -0.54 -37.66 -21.89
CA ILE A 327 -0.34 -37.31 -20.48
C ILE A 327 0.25 -35.91 -20.28
N GLU A 328 1.03 -35.41 -21.25
CA GLU A 328 1.62 -34.06 -21.24
C GLU A 328 0.57 -32.94 -21.17
N VAL A 329 -0.62 -33.14 -21.76
CA VAL A 329 -1.71 -32.15 -21.75
C VAL A 329 -2.31 -32.00 -20.34
N PHE A 330 -2.09 -32.99 -19.48
CA PHE A 330 -2.53 -33.00 -18.09
C PHE A 330 -1.46 -32.53 -17.11
N ASP A 331 -0.36 -31.93 -17.57
CA ASP A 331 0.67 -31.38 -16.68
C ASP A 331 0.04 -30.33 -15.73
N THR A 332 0.48 -30.39 -14.47
CA THR A 332 0.09 -29.46 -13.42
C THR A 332 0.80 -28.11 -13.54
N TYR A 333 1.94 -28.06 -14.24
CA TYR A 333 2.68 -26.83 -14.51
C TYR A 333 1.86 -25.87 -15.38
N ARG A 334 1.66 -24.64 -14.90
CA ARG A 334 0.84 -23.60 -15.58
C ARG A 334 -0.57 -24.05 -15.99
N SER A 335 -1.08 -25.09 -15.36
CA SER A 335 -2.39 -25.69 -15.64
C SER A 335 -3.60 -24.74 -15.55
N SER A 336 -3.42 -23.56 -14.96
CA SER A 336 -4.43 -22.49 -14.83
C SER A 336 -4.44 -21.48 -15.99
N PHE A 337 -3.47 -21.53 -16.90
CA PHE A 337 -3.42 -20.67 -18.08
C PHE A 337 -4.51 -21.10 -19.07
N SER A 338 -5.10 -20.14 -19.77
CA SER A 338 -6.28 -20.38 -20.61
C SER A 338 -6.01 -21.35 -21.77
N GLN A 339 -4.80 -21.33 -22.33
CA GLN A 339 -4.42 -22.16 -23.46
C GLN A 339 -4.26 -23.62 -23.03
N GLU A 340 -3.51 -23.87 -21.96
CA GLU A 340 -3.28 -25.18 -21.36
C GLU A 340 -4.58 -25.80 -20.85
N LEU A 341 -5.47 -24.97 -20.27
CA LEU A 341 -6.82 -25.38 -19.90
C LEU A 341 -7.60 -25.81 -21.15
N TYR A 342 -7.70 -24.96 -22.17
CA TYR A 342 -8.45 -25.27 -23.39
C TYR A 342 -7.94 -26.55 -24.08
N SER A 343 -6.63 -26.72 -24.21
CA SER A 343 -6.02 -27.91 -24.83
C SER A 343 -6.43 -29.20 -24.11
N ARG A 344 -6.54 -29.19 -22.79
CA ARG A 344 -6.92 -30.37 -21.99
C ARG A 344 -8.34 -30.83 -22.25
N TYR A 345 -9.29 -29.91 -22.20
CA TYR A 345 -10.70 -30.23 -22.47
C TYR A 345 -10.91 -30.58 -23.94
N SER A 346 -10.21 -29.91 -24.86
CA SER A 346 -10.26 -30.21 -26.29
C SER A 346 -9.73 -31.62 -26.59
N SER A 347 -8.65 -32.06 -25.92
CA SER A 347 -8.11 -33.41 -26.10
C SER A 347 -9.12 -34.50 -25.76
N ILE A 348 -9.82 -34.38 -24.63
CA ILE A 348 -10.86 -35.34 -24.25
C ILE A 348 -12.11 -35.22 -25.14
N ALA A 349 -12.49 -34.00 -25.54
CA ALA A 349 -13.60 -33.81 -26.48
C ALA A 349 -13.33 -34.53 -27.80
N LEU A 350 -12.12 -34.39 -28.37
CA LEU A 350 -11.72 -35.07 -29.62
C LEU A 350 -11.84 -36.60 -29.51
N PHE A 351 -11.42 -37.18 -28.38
CA PHE A 351 -11.59 -38.62 -28.15
C PHE A 351 -13.07 -39.03 -28.16
N LEU A 352 -13.93 -38.27 -27.47
CA LEU A 352 -15.36 -38.55 -27.40
C LEU A 352 -16.07 -38.35 -28.74
N GLU A 353 -15.72 -37.31 -29.50
CA GLU A 353 -16.23 -37.05 -30.85
C GLU A 353 -15.91 -38.22 -31.79
N GLN A 354 -14.68 -38.74 -31.75
CA GLN A 354 -14.25 -39.87 -32.57
C GLN A 354 -14.93 -41.19 -32.17
N TYR A 355 -15.16 -41.40 -30.87
CA TYR A 355 -15.75 -42.66 -30.38
C TYR A 355 -17.26 -42.75 -30.59
N PHE A 356 -17.98 -41.62 -30.45
CA PHE A 356 -19.45 -41.58 -30.48
C PHE A 356 -20.04 -40.87 -31.71
N ASP A 357 -19.22 -40.34 -32.61
CA ASP A 357 -19.64 -39.56 -33.78
C ASP A 357 -20.52 -38.35 -33.41
N LEU A 358 -20.00 -37.51 -32.49
CA LEU A 358 -20.68 -36.33 -31.95
C LEU A 358 -19.95 -35.03 -32.36
N ASN A 359 -20.66 -33.89 -32.31
CA ASN A 359 -20.07 -32.56 -32.45
C ASN A 359 -20.07 -31.84 -31.10
N LEU A 360 -18.93 -31.90 -30.39
CA LEU A 360 -18.79 -31.34 -29.05
C LEU A 360 -18.20 -29.92 -29.04
N LYS A 361 -18.02 -29.31 -30.22
CA LYS A 361 -17.50 -27.95 -30.37
C LYS A 361 -18.35 -26.91 -29.64
N ILE A 362 -19.65 -27.16 -29.48
CA ILE A 362 -20.58 -26.31 -28.72
C ILE A 362 -20.19 -26.17 -27.23
N TYR A 363 -19.51 -27.17 -26.66
CA TYR A 363 -19.03 -27.16 -25.27
C TYR A 363 -17.62 -26.57 -25.12
N LEU A 364 -16.92 -26.31 -26.23
CA LEU A 364 -15.58 -25.73 -26.22
C LEU A 364 -15.61 -24.24 -26.57
N ASP A 365 -16.32 -23.89 -27.65
CA ASP A 365 -16.34 -22.57 -28.24
C ASP A 365 -17.62 -21.79 -27.92
N TYR A 366 -17.48 -20.46 -27.83
CA TYR A 366 -18.61 -19.56 -27.66
C TYR A 366 -19.51 -19.59 -28.90
N ASN A 367 -20.80 -19.89 -28.69
CA ASN A 367 -21.80 -20.00 -29.76
C ASN A 367 -23.06 -19.15 -29.45
N LEU A 368 -23.97 -19.05 -30.43
CA LEU A 368 -25.20 -18.24 -30.30
C LEU A 368 -26.16 -18.83 -29.26
N ASP A 369 -26.23 -20.15 -29.16
CA ASP A 369 -27.11 -20.85 -28.21
C ASP A 369 -26.69 -20.56 -26.77
N PHE A 370 -25.40 -20.64 -26.46
CA PHE A 370 -24.83 -20.23 -25.18
C PHE A 370 -25.05 -18.74 -24.92
N LYS A 371 -25.00 -17.88 -25.95
CA LYS A 371 -25.30 -16.45 -25.78
C LYS A 371 -26.74 -16.23 -25.33
N ASN A 372 -27.68 -17.00 -25.86
CA ASN A 372 -29.09 -16.95 -25.50
C ASN A 372 -29.31 -17.57 -24.12
N LYS A 373 -28.79 -18.78 -23.87
CA LYS A 373 -28.84 -19.44 -22.55
C LYS A 373 -28.22 -18.59 -21.45
N ASN A 374 -27.09 -17.94 -21.70
CA ASN A 374 -26.46 -17.01 -20.74
C ASN A 374 -27.27 -15.69 -20.56
N LYS A 375 -28.15 -15.33 -21.49
CA LYS A 375 -29.09 -14.22 -21.28
C LYS A 375 -30.33 -14.68 -20.52
N GLU A 376 -30.86 -15.86 -20.82
CA GLU A 376 -32.07 -16.46 -20.22
C GLU A 376 -31.83 -16.95 -18.80
N ILE A 377 -30.63 -17.49 -18.51
CA ILE A 377 -30.11 -17.69 -17.15
C ILE A 377 -29.77 -16.30 -16.59
N LEU A 378 -30.79 -15.49 -16.40
CA LEU A 378 -30.86 -14.52 -15.32
C LEU A 378 -31.59 -15.26 -14.19
N PRO A 379 -31.32 -14.96 -12.92
CA PRO A 379 -32.34 -15.24 -11.91
C PRO A 379 -33.62 -14.53 -12.38
N GLU A 380 -34.54 -15.28 -12.99
CA GLU A 380 -35.81 -14.71 -13.48
C GLU A 380 -36.67 -14.42 -12.26
N ASN A 381 -37.06 -13.16 -12.19
CA ASN A 381 -38.20 -12.64 -11.44
C ASN A 381 -38.26 -13.07 -9.98
N GLU A 382 -37.35 -12.56 -9.15
CA GLU A 382 -37.87 -11.97 -7.91
C GLU A 382 -38.96 -10.99 -8.38
N GLU A 383 -40.18 -11.15 -7.86
CA GLU A 383 -41.24 -10.15 -8.03
C GLU A 383 -40.62 -8.75 -7.88
N ARG A 384 -41.22 -7.71 -8.47
CA ARG A 384 -40.81 -6.34 -8.13
C ARG A 384 -41.13 -6.11 -6.65
N ILE A 385 -40.24 -6.57 -5.77
CA ILE A 385 -40.26 -6.27 -4.35
C ILE A 385 -40.17 -4.76 -4.33
N SER A 386 -41.17 -4.12 -3.72
CA SER A 386 -41.18 -2.67 -3.65
C SER A 386 -39.89 -2.21 -2.98
N PHE A 387 -39.29 -1.11 -3.43
CA PHE A 387 -38.09 -0.54 -2.81
C PHE A 387 -38.26 -0.36 -1.29
N ASP A 388 -39.50 -0.14 -0.83
CA ASP A 388 -39.85 0.00 0.57
C ASP A 388 -39.78 -1.31 1.37
N GLU A 389 -39.99 -2.46 0.73
CA GLU A 389 -40.03 -3.79 1.38
C GLU A 389 -38.64 -4.37 1.65
N LEU A 390 -37.60 -3.89 0.94
CA LEU A 390 -36.20 -4.30 1.13
C LEU A 390 -35.45 -3.46 2.17
N ARG A 391 -36.09 -2.39 2.68
CA ARG A 391 -35.42 -1.39 3.52
C ARG A 391 -35.44 -1.79 4.99
N ILE A 392 -34.26 -1.74 5.60
CA ILE A 392 -34.11 -2.01 7.03
C ILE A 392 -34.42 -0.74 7.81
N ASN A 393 -35.31 -0.82 8.80
CA ASN A 393 -35.44 0.23 9.80
C ASN A 393 -34.17 0.25 10.66
N LYS A 394 -33.37 1.32 10.56
CA LYS A 394 -32.07 1.45 11.24
C LYS A 394 -32.29 1.83 12.71
N PRO A 395 -32.11 0.89 13.66
CA PRO A 395 -32.17 1.23 15.07
C PRO A 395 -30.88 1.95 15.47
N GLU A 396 -30.94 2.82 16.48
CA GLU A 396 -29.75 3.41 17.08
C GLU A 396 -28.90 2.33 17.75
N PRO A 397 -27.55 2.41 17.71
CA PRO A 397 -26.70 1.44 18.37
C PRO A 397 -26.94 1.48 19.88
N SER A 398 -27.15 0.30 20.46
CA SER A 398 -27.23 0.13 21.92
C SER A 398 -25.84 -0.16 22.49
N SER A 399 -25.58 0.34 23.70
CA SER A 399 -24.37 0.01 24.45
C SER A 399 -24.66 -1.15 25.39
N ILE A 400 -23.81 -2.16 25.39
CA ILE A 400 -23.91 -3.32 26.29
C ILE A 400 -22.54 -3.64 26.89
N ALA A 401 -22.51 -3.97 28.17
CA ALA A 401 -21.27 -4.42 28.81
C ALA A 401 -20.90 -5.85 28.37
N ILE A 402 -19.61 -6.18 28.35
CA ILE A 402 -19.15 -7.54 28.02
C ILE A 402 -19.79 -8.60 28.95
N MET A 403 -19.93 -8.29 30.24
CA MET A 403 -20.58 -9.19 31.18
C MET A 403 -22.07 -9.43 30.86
N ASP A 404 -22.77 -8.46 30.29
CA ASP A 404 -24.16 -8.64 29.84
C ASP A 404 -24.25 -9.58 28.65
N VAL A 405 -23.32 -9.45 27.68
CA VAL A 405 -23.21 -10.40 26.56
C VAL A 405 -22.96 -11.81 27.09
N CYS A 406 -22.11 -11.97 28.11
CA CYS A 406 -21.88 -13.27 28.77
C CYS A 406 -23.17 -13.82 29.40
N ARG A 407 -23.92 -12.99 30.15
CA ARG A 407 -25.20 -13.37 30.76
C ARG A 407 -26.25 -13.78 29.72
N MET A 408 -26.32 -13.07 28.60
CA MET A 408 -27.26 -13.39 27.51
C MET A 408 -26.88 -14.71 26.82
N THR A 409 -25.59 -14.97 26.68
CA THR A 409 -25.06 -16.24 26.14
C THR A 409 -25.39 -17.40 27.07
N GLU A 410 -25.18 -17.25 28.39
CA GLU A 410 -25.54 -18.27 29.41
C GLU A 410 -27.05 -18.59 29.41
N ARG A 411 -27.90 -17.61 29.06
CA ARG A 411 -29.36 -17.77 28.97
C ARG A 411 -29.86 -18.31 27.63
N GLN A 412 -28.98 -18.76 26.74
CA GLN A 412 -29.33 -19.27 25.40
C GLN A 412 -30.06 -18.25 24.50
N LYS A 413 -29.91 -16.94 24.78
CA LYS A 413 -30.53 -15.87 23.99
C LYS A 413 -29.60 -15.21 22.98
N PHE A 414 -28.32 -15.59 22.98
CA PHE A 414 -27.29 -14.95 22.15
C PHE A 414 -26.42 -16.00 21.45
N LEU A 415 -26.62 -16.18 20.15
CA LEU A 415 -25.88 -17.13 19.32
C LEU A 415 -24.65 -16.44 18.71
N ILE A 416 -23.49 -16.66 19.34
CA ILE A 416 -22.22 -16.05 18.91
C ILE A 416 -21.73 -16.61 17.57
N ARG A 417 -22.00 -17.90 17.30
CA ARG A 417 -21.51 -18.60 16.11
C ARG A 417 -22.68 -19.21 15.35
N PRO A 418 -23.33 -18.44 14.46
CA PRO A 418 -24.25 -18.99 13.49
C PRO A 418 -23.55 -19.98 12.54
N PRO A 419 -24.28 -20.97 12.01
CA PRO A 419 -23.71 -22.09 11.23
C PRO A 419 -23.13 -21.67 9.87
N TYR A 420 -23.60 -20.56 9.29
CA TYR A 420 -23.08 -20.00 8.04
C TYR A 420 -21.75 -19.24 8.21
N GLN A 421 -21.36 -18.90 9.45
CA GLN A 421 -20.11 -18.19 9.71
C GLN A 421 -18.87 -19.09 9.66
N ARG A 422 -17.71 -18.48 9.42
CA ARG A 422 -16.44 -19.20 9.42
C ARG A 422 -16.04 -19.74 10.80
N ASN A 423 -15.14 -20.72 10.76
CA ASN A 423 -14.46 -21.23 11.96
C ASN A 423 -13.56 -20.17 12.62
N GLU A 424 -13.27 -20.36 13.90
CA GLU A 424 -12.40 -19.47 14.65
C GLU A 424 -10.98 -19.39 14.05
N VAL A 425 -10.48 -18.17 13.85
CA VAL A 425 -9.15 -17.93 13.30
C VAL A 425 -8.13 -17.76 14.42
N ILE A 426 -7.13 -18.64 14.48
CA ILE A 426 -6.10 -18.62 15.52
C ILE A 426 -5.01 -17.58 15.21
N ASN A 427 -5.13 -16.36 15.74
CA ASN A 427 -4.09 -15.33 15.69
C ASN A 427 -4.01 -14.56 17.02
N GLN A 428 -3.01 -14.91 17.83
CA GLN A 428 -2.79 -14.33 19.17
C GLN A 428 -2.45 -12.83 19.12
N LYS A 429 -1.67 -12.38 18.13
CA LYS A 429 -1.28 -10.96 18.00
C LYS A 429 -2.50 -10.06 17.79
N LYS A 430 -3.41 -10.47 16.89
CA LYS A 430 -4.67 -9.74 16.62
C LYS A 430 -5.60 -9.77 17.83
N SER A 431 -5.78 -10.94 18.46
CA SER A 431 -6.60 -11.05 19.67
C SER A 431 -6.05 -10.18 20.81
N SER A 432 -4.72 -10.09 20.96
CA SER A 432 -4.07 -9.23 21.96
C SER A 432 -4.30 -7.74 21.69
N SER A 433 -4.29 -7.31 20.42
CA SER A 433 -4.56 -5.91 20.04
C SER A 433 -6.01 -5.48 20.35
N ILE A 434 -6.98 -6.41 20.26
CA ILE A 434 -8.37 -6.15 20.68
C ILE A 434 -8.43 -5.91 22.19
N ILE A 435 -7.80 -6.79 22.98
CA ILE A 435 -7.77 -6.63 24.45
C ILE A 435 -7.03 -5.35 24.85
N GLU A 436 -5.93 -5.02 24.18
CA GLU A 436 -5.22 -3.76 24.43
C GLU A 436 -6.11 -2.55 24.14
N SER A 437 -6.86 -2.56 23.03
CA SER A 437 -7.80 -1.48 22.69
C SER A 437 -8.88 -1.29 23.76
N ILE A 438 -9.38 -2.38 24.34
CA ILE A 438 -10.33 -2.37 25.45
C ILE A 438 -9.72 -1.73 26.70
N ILE A 439 -8.49 -2.11 27.06
CA ILE A 439 -7.80 -1.56 28.24
C ILE A 439 -7.54 -0.05 28.06
N LEU A 440 -7.19 0.39 26.84
CA LEU A 440 -6.97 1.79 26.49
C LEU A 440 -8.26 2.61 26.33
N GLY A 441 -9.45 2.01 26.52
CA GLY A 441 -10.73 2.70 26.37
C GLY A 441 -11.13 3.03 24.92
N ILE A 442 -10.46 2.43 23.93
CA ILE A 442 -10.72 2.69 22.51
C ILE A 442 -11.93 1.87 22.09
N LYS A 443 -12.99 2.56 21.66
CA LYS A 443 -14.22 1.93 21.15
C LYS A 443 -13.89 1.02 19.97
N LEU A 444 -14.29 -0.24 20.10
CA LEU A 444 -14.24 -1.22 19.02
C LEU A 444 -15.34 -0.89 17.98
N PRO A 445 -15.20 -1.34 16.72
CA PRO A 445 -16.29 -1.24 15.76
C PRO A 445 -17.59 -1.85 16.32
N PRO A 446 -18.78 -1.49 15.81
CA PRO A 446 -20.02 -2.11 16.27
C PRO A 446 -20.06 -3.61 15.97
N ILE A 447 -20.80 -4.36 16.79
CA ILE A 447 -21.16 -5.75 16.60
C ILE A 447 -22.58 -5.76 16.03
N PHE A 448 -22.77 -6.52 14.96
CA PHE A 448 -24.04 -6.61 14.27
C PHE A 448 -24.75 -7.87 14.70
N VAL A 449 -26.00 -7.74 15.10
CA VAL A 449 -26.81 -8.82 15.65
C VAL A 449 -28.16 -8.80 14.96
N TYR A 450 -28.65 -9.97 14.57
CA TYR A 450 -30.00 -10.15 14.07
C TYR A 450 -30.82 -10.90 15.10
N LYS A 451 -32.00 -10.40 15.43
CA LYS A 451 -32.90 -11.03 16.39
C LYS A 451 -34.03 -11.72 15.64
N ARG A 452 -34.01 -13.04 15.73
CA ARG A 452 -34.95 -13.94 15.06
C ARG A 452 -36.33 -13.88 15.69
N GLU A 453 -37.31 -14.48 15.02
CA GLU A 453 -38.70 -14.59 15.51
C GLU A 453 -38.80 -15.30 16.87
N ASP A 454 -37.95 -16.31 17.11
CA ASP A 454 -37.85 -17.05 18.38
C ASP A 454 -37.23 -16.24 19.54
N GLY A 455 -36.80 -15.00 19.28
CA GLY A 455 -36.19 -14.11 20.25
C GLY A 455 -34.71 -14.37 20.52
N ILE A 456 -34.06 -15.26 19.75
CA ILE A 456 -32.62 -15.50 19.80
C ILE A 456 -31.90 -14.47 18.94
N SER A 457 -30.88 -13.84 19.52
CA SER A 457 -30.03 -12.85 18.88
C SER A 457 -28.79 -13.52 18.29
N GLU A 458 -28.68 -13.60 16.97
CA GLU A 458 -27.54 -14.17 16.26
C GLU A 458 -26.52 -13.11 15.82
N VAL A 459 -25.23 -13.37 16.02
CA VAL A 459 -24.17 -12.42 15.66
C VAL A 459 -23.91 -12.49 14.16
N LEU A 460 -24.16 -11.41 13.42
CA LEU A 460 -23.83 -11.27 12.00
C LEU A 460 -22.38 -10.85 11.78
N ASP A 461 -21.90 -9.81 12.46
CA ASP A 461 -20.49 -9.38 12.41
C ASP A 461 -19.95 -9.09 13.81
N GLY A 462 -18.67 -9.38 14.03
CA GLY A 462 -18.02 -9.23 15.33
C GLY A 462 -17.73 -10.53 16.07
N GLN A 463 -18.08 -11.68 15.50
CA GLN A 463 -17.81 -13.02 16.06
C GLN A 463 -16.37 -13.18 16.57
N GLN A 464 -15.36 -12.87 15.75
CA GLN A 464 -13.94 -13.04 16.15
C GLN A 464 -13.50 -12.10 17.27
N ARG A 465 -14.17 -10.93 17.40
CA ARG A 465 -13.91 -9.96 18.47
C ARG A 465 -14.49 -10.48 19.78
N LEU A 466 -15.75 -10.92 19.76
CA LEU A 466 -16.38 -11.57 20.91
C LEU A 466 -15.63 -12.82 21.35
N LEU A 467 -15.27 -13.71 20.43
CA LEU A 467 -14.49 -14.92 20.75
C LEU A 467 -13.13 -14.58 21.35
N SER A 468 -12.43 -13.54 20.87
CA SER A 468 -11.15 -13.13 21.44
C SER A 468 -11.30 -12.59 22.88
N ILE A 469 -12.39 -11.86 23.14
CA ILE A 469 -12.72 -11.34 24.48
C ILE A 469 -13.04 -12.51 25.41
N LEU A 470 -13.97 -13.39 25.02
CA LEU A 470 -14.40 -14.56 25.79
C LEU A 470 -13.24 -15.52 26.07
N ALA A 471 -12.38 -15.76 25.08
CA ALA A 471 -11.18 -16.58 25.21
C ALA A 471 -10.20 -16.03 26.26
N PHE A 472 -10.05 -14.71 26.31
CA PHE A 472 -9.12 -14.08 27.25
C PHE A 472 -9.67 -14.13 28.69
N ILE A 473 -10.97 -13.90 28.88
CA ILE A 473 -11.64 -13.99 30.20
C ILE A 473 -12.00 -15.42 30.62
N GLU A 474 -11.67 -16.42 29.79
CA GLU A 474 -11.93 -17.85 29.99
C GLU A 474 -13.41 -18.22 30.17
N LYS A 475 -14.30 -17.51 29.48
CA LYS A 475 -15.74 -17.77 29.50
C LYS A 475 -16.15 -18.71 28.34
N PRO A 476 -16.99 -19.72 28.60
CA PRO A 476 -17.53 -20.55 27.54
C PRO A 476 -18.61 -19.82 26.74
N TYR A 477 -18.89 -20.31 25.54
CA TYR A 477 -20.04 -19.91 24.72
C TYR A 477 -20.82 -21.15 24.25
N LEU A 478 -22.04 -20.94 23.76
CA LEU A 478 -22.87 -22.00 23.21
C LEU A 478 -22.65 -22.11 21.70
N ASP A 479 -22.52 -23.34 21.21
CA ASP A 479 -22.48 -23.62 19.77
C ASP A 479 -23.89 -23.78 19.17
N GLU A 480 -23.94 -24.00 17.85
CA GLU A 480 -25.17 -24.19 17.06
C GLU A 480 -26.05 -25.37 17.52
N ASN A 481 -25.48 -26.31 18.28
CA ASN A 481 -26.18 -27.47 18.84
C ASN A 481 -26.47 -27.30 20.34
N ASN A 482 -26.37 -26.07 20.86
CA ASN A 482 -26.51 -25.72 22.28
C ASN A 482 -25.49 -26.41 23.21
N ASN A 483 -24.35 -26.87 22.68
CA ASN A 483 -23.29 -27.42 23.50
C ASN A 483 -22.38 -26.30 24.03
N ILE A 484 -21.96 -26.44 25.29
CA ILE A 484 -21.00 -25.54 25.92
C ILE A 484 -19.62 -25.80 25.31
N LYS A 485 -19.04 -24.78 24.69
CA LYS A 485 -17.73 -24.85 24.04
C LYS A 485 -16.84 -23.69 24.47
N TYR A 486 -15.54 -23.96 24.53
CA TYR A 486 -14.53 -22.92 24.73
C TYR A 486 -13.92 -22.50 23.39
N SER A 487 -13.40 -21.27 23.34
CA SER A 487 -12.60 -20.82 22.20
C SER A 487 -11.36 -21.70 22.05
N ASN A 488 -10.91 -21.90 20.81
CA ASN A 488 -9.66 -22.59 20.51
C ASN A 488 -8.41 -21.87 21.10
N LYS A 489 -8.57 -20.65 21.62
CA LYS A 489 -7.52 -19.83 22.24
C LYS A 489 -7.77 -19.60 23.74
N ASN A 490 -8.56 -20.44 24.40
CA ASN A 490 -8.95 -20.22 25.79
C ASN A 490 -7.72 -19.97 26.70
N GLY A 491 -7.71 -18.86 27.43
CA GLY A 491 -6.64 -18.48 28.37
C GLY A 491 -5.32 -18.06 27.70
N PHE A 492 -5.36 -17.50 26.48
CA PHE A 492 -4.14 -17.03 25.79
C PHE A 492 -3.48 -15.86 26.53
N SER A 493 -2.14 -15.78 26.45
CA SER A 493 -1.37 -14.66 27.01
C SER A 493 -1.26 -13.49 26.03
N LEU A 494 -1.13 -12.26 26.53
CA LEU A 494 -1.05 -11.06 25.69
C LEU A 494 0.29 -10.97 24.92
N ASN A 495 0.23 -10.80 23.61
CA ASN A 495 1.41 -10.57 22.76
C ASN A 495 1.52 -9.09 22.34
N LEU A 496 2.17 -8.28 23.18
CA LEU A 496 2.24 -6.82 23.08
C LEU A 496 3.68 -6.26 22.99
N LYS A 497 4.69 -7.05 22.59
CA LYS A 497 6.11 -6.61 22.56
C LYS A 497 6.35 -5.25 21.88
N ASN A 498 5.63 -4.99 20.79
CA ASN A 498 5.74 -3.76 19.98
C ASN A 498 4.45 -2.91 20.02
N GLN A 499 3.60 -3.09 21.04
CA GLN A 499 2.39 -2.27 21.20
C GLN A 499 2.55 -1.26 22.35
N ILE A 500 1.47 -0.55 22.70
CA ILE A 500 1.50 0.55 23.67
C ILE A 500 1.68 0.00 25.09
N LEU A 501 0.96 -1.07 25.44
CA LEU A 501 0.98 -1.69 26.76
C LEU A 501 2.02 -2.83 26.84
N LYS A 502 3.30 -2.50 26.60
CA LYS A 502 4.41 -3.47 26.63
C LYS A 502 4.51 -4.21 27.98
N ASP A 503 4.19 -3.53 29.08
CA ASP A 503 4.24 -4.07 30.45
C ASP A 503 3.23 -5.20 30.72
N LEU A 504 2.24 -5.34 29.83
CA LEU A 504 1.24 -6.41 29.90
C LEU A 504 1.60 -7.61 29.00
N HIS A 505 2.73 -7.56 28.29
CA HIS A 505 3.19 -8.68 27.49
C HIS A 505 3.38 -9.95 28.32
N GLY A 506 2.90 -11.09 27.81
CA GLY A 506 2.96 -12.39 28.45
C GLY A 506 1.92 -12.61 29.55
N LYS A 507 1.19 -11.58 30.00
CA LYS A 507 0.19 -11.71 31.05
C LYS A 507 -1.10 -12.37 30.54
N LYS A 508 -1.70 -13.20 31.39
CA LYS A 508 -3.07 -13.73 31.25
C LYS A 508 -4.04 -12.85 32.01
N PHE A 509 -5.35 -13.06 31.83
CA PHE A 509 -6.39 -12.27 32.49
C PHE A 509 -6.24 -12.23 34.02
N GLN A 510 -5.98 -13.36 34.66
CA GLN A 510 -5.81 -13.43 36.12
C GLN A 510 -4.56 -12.71 36.62
N ALA A 511 -3.56 -12.50 35.75
CA ALA A 511 -2.32 -11.80 36.08
C ALA A 511 -2.40 -10.28 35.85
N LEU A 512 -3.54 -9.77 35.36
CA LEU A 512 -3.80 -8.34 35.26
C LEU A 512 -4.20 -7.76 36.63
N ASN A 513 -3.94 -6.47 36.86
CA ASN A 513 -4.45 -5.78 38.04
C ASN A 513 -5.99 -5.71 38.02
N ILE A 514 -6.59 -5.55 39.20
CA ILE A 514 -8.06 -5.54 39.36
C ILE A 514 -8.69 -4.44 38.49
N GLU A 515 -8.06 -3.28 38.38
CA GLU A 515 -8.53 -2.18 37.54
C GLU A 515 -8.66 -2.57 36.07
N ASN A 516 -7.61 -3.18 35.46
CA ASN A 516 -7.68 -3.61 34.06
C ASN A 516 -8.66 -4.77 33.86
N GLN A 517 -8.80 -5.67 34.84
CA GLN A 517 -9.81 -6.73 34.78
C GLN A 517 -11.22 -6.15 34.75
N GLU A 518 -11.52 -5.17 35.61
CA GLU A 518 -12.82 -4.50 35.65
C GLU A 518 -13.06 -3.64 34.41
N LYS A 519 -12.04 -2.94 33.89
CA LYS A 519 -12.11 -2.26 32.59
C LYS A 519 -12.53 -3.21 31.48
N ILE A 520 -11.97 -4.42 31.43
CA ILE A 520 -12.35 -5.42 30.43
C ILE A 520 -13.77 -5.92 30.65
N LYS A 521 -14.17 -6.26 31.87
CA LYS A 521 -15.52 -6.81 32.14
C LYS A 521 -16.64 -5.79 31.85
N ASN A 522 -16.40 -4.54 32.20
CA ASN A 522 -17.38 -3.46 32.11
C ASN A 522 -17.23 -2.62 30.83
N PHE A 523 -16.38 -3.04 29.89
CA PHE A 523 -16.24 -2.34 28.64
C PHE A 523 -17.52 -2.42 27.82
N ASP A 524 -17.96 -1.24 27.39
CA ASP A 524 -19.16 -1.02 26.59
C ASP A 524 -18.90 -1.35 25.11
N LEU A 525 -19.52 -2.44 24.66
CA LEU A 525 -19.62 -2.83 23.26
C LEU A 525 -20.84 -2.17 22.62
N TRP A 526 -20.70 -1.69 21.38
CA TRP A 526 -21.85 -1.26 20.59
C TRP A 526 -22.46 -2.43 19.86
N ILE A 527 -23.75 -2.67 20.09
CA ILE A 527 -24.55 -3.65 19.36
C ILE A 527 -25.59 -2.93 18.50
N ILE A 528 -25.59 -3.26 17.22
CA ILE A 528 -26.65 -2.92 16.27
C ILE A 528 -27.53 -4.16 16.16
N GLU A 529 -28.72 -4.11 16.79
CA GLU A 529 -29.70 -5.18 16.76
C GLU A 529 -30.73 -4.92 15.66
N ILE A 530 -30.79 -5.80 14.65
CA ILE A 530 -31.81 -5.79 13.61
C ILE A 530 -32.90 -6.76 14.05
N ASP A 531 -34.08 -6.24 14.40
CA ASP A 531 -35.22 -7.05 14.87
C ASP A 531 -36.08 -7.51 13.69
N TYR A 532 -36.32 -8.83 13.59
CA TYR A 532 -37.21 -9.43 12.60
C TYR A 532 -38.61 -8.79 12.58
N LYS A 533 -39.14 -8.41 13.76
CA LYS A 533 -40.49 -7.79 13.87
C LYS A 533 -40.62 -6.52 13.04
N ASN A 534 -39.54 -5.77 12.91
CA ASN A 534 -39.50 -4.52 12.16
C ASN A 534 -39.05 -4.73 10.71
N ASN A 535 -38.53 -5.91 10.35
CA ASN A 535 -37.85 -6.18 9.08
C ASN A 535 -38.14 -7.62 8.61
N LYS A 536 -39.40 -7.92 8.26
CA LYS A 536 -39.83 -9.29 7.94
C LYS A 536 -39.12 -9.92 6.73
N ASN A 537 -38.74 -9.11 5.75
CA ASN A 537 -38.07 -9.55 4.52
C ASN A 537 -36.53 -9.42 4.60
N PHE A 538 -35.97 -9.26 5.82
CA PHE A 538 -34.54 -9.07 5.99
C PHE A 538 -33.78 -10.39 5.91
N GLU A 539 -32.80 -10.44 5.01
CA GLU A 539 -31.91 -11.57 4.80
C GLU A 539 -30.59 -11.40 5.59
N PRO A 540 -30.37 -12.14 6.70
CA PRO A 540 -29.18 -11.99 7.54
C PRO A 540 -27.87 -12.33 6.82
N ILE A 541 -27.92 -13.29 5.90
CA ILE A 541 -26.77 -13.73 5.09
C ILE A 541 -26.31 -12.63 4.14
N ASP A 542 -27.24 -11.91 3.50
CA ASP A 542 -26.89 -10.81 2.58
C ASP A 542 -26.14 -9.70 3.33
N LEU A 543 -26.62 -9.30 4.52
CA LEU A 543 -25.90 -8.32 5.34
C LEU A 543 -24.55 -8.86 5.82
N PHE A 544 -24.47 -10.12 6.24
CA PHE A 544 -23.21 -10.75 6.61
C PHE A 544 -22.15 -10.65 5.50
N VAL A 545 -22.54 -10.98 4.26
CA VAL A 545 -21.68 -10.89 3.08
C VAL A 545 -21.32 -9.42 2.79
N ARG A 546 -22.28 -8.49 2.84
CA ARG A 546 -22.03 -7.04 2.62
C ARG A 546 -21.01 -6.47 3.61
N LEU A 547 -21.12 -6.82 4.89
CA LEU A 547 -20.22 -6.35 5.95
C LEU A 547 -18.81 -6.96 5.84
N ASN A 548 -18.72 -8.24 5.49
CA ASN A 548 -17.46 -8.98 5.53
C ASN A 548 -16.73 -9.10 4.19
N ASN A 549 -17.39 -8.77 3.07
CA ASN A 549 -16.77 -8.78 1.75
C ASN A 549 -15.88 -7.53 1.55
N LYS A 550 -14.62 -7.66 1.98
CA LYS A 550 -13.52 -6.72 1.75
C LYS A 550 -12.66 -7.21 0.57
N PRO A 551 -13.00 -6.91 -0.69
CA PRO A 551 -12.22 -7.35 -1.86
C PRO A 551 -10.84 -6.69 -1.95
N TYR A 552 -10.60 -5.62 -1.16
CA TYR A 552 -9.38 -4.82 -1.20
C TYR A 552 -8.77 -4.60 0.19
N PRO A 553 -8.39 -5.67 0.93
CA PRO A 553 -7.74 -5.50 2.21
C PRO A 553 -6.36 -4.87 2.01
N ILE A 554 -5.97 -4.00 2.95
CA ILE A 554 -4.59 -3.50 3.03
C ILE A 554 -3.78 -4.62 3.68
N LYS A 555 -2.68 -5.03 3.03
CA LYS A 555 -1.76 -6.01 3.60
C LYS A 555 -0.77 -5.32 4.52
N ASP A 556 -0.49 -5.93 5.67
CA ASP A 556 0.37 -5.35 6.72
C ASP A 556 1.78 -5.04 6.20
N ASP A 557 2.30 -5.85 5.29
CA ASP A 557 3.66 -5.83 4.73
C ASP A 557 3.75 -5.11 3.37
N THR A 558 2.99 -4.02 3.21
CA THR A 558 2.96 -3.21 1.99
C THR A 558 3.04 -1.72 2.27
N PHE A 559 3.52 -0.96 1.30
CA PHE A 559 3.60 0.50 1.35
C PHE A 559 2.24 1.16 1.59
N GLU A 560 1.13 0.56 1.14
CA GLU A 560 -0.22 1.03 1.49
C GLU A 560 -0.42 1.09 3.01
N MET A 561 0.11 0.11 3.76
CA MET A 561 0.09 0.11 5.21
C MET A 561 1.23 0.95 5.80
N TRP A 562 2.47 0.80 5.32
CA TRP A 562 3.61 1.52 5.89
C TRP A 562 3.44 3.04 5.79
N ASN A 563 2.87 3.55 4.70
CA ASN A 563 2.54 4.96 4.51
C ASN A 563 1.63 5.51 5.63
N SER A 564 0.88 4.64 6.31
CA SER A 564 0.03 5.03 7.42
C SER A 564 0.81 5.26 8.70
N TYR A 565 1.67 4.33 9.13
CA TYR A 565 2.17 4.33 10.51
C TYR A 565 3.70 4.42 10.66
N ILE A 566 4.47 4.24 9.58
CA ILE A 566 5.93 4.37 9.60
C ILE A 566 6.33 5.85 9.71
N SER A 567 7.56 6.11 10.15
CA SER A 567 8.14 7.44 10.25
C SER A 567 7.93 8.27 8.98
N ARG A 568 7.48 9.51 9.16
CA ARG A 568 7.17 10.42 8.05
C ARG A 568 8.39 10.69 7.17
N ASP A 569 9.57 10.72 7.77
CA ASP A 569 10.81 11.01 7.05
C ASP A 569 11.14 9.92 6.03
N ILE A 570 10.97 8.65 6.42
CA ILE A 570 11.17 7.49 5.54
C ILE A 570 10.16 7.53 4.39
N ILE A 571 8.87 7.71 4.72
CA ILE A 571 7.78 7.71 3.74
C ILE A 571 7.92 8.86 2.74
N THR A 572 8.23 10.07 3.23
CA THR A 572 8.45 11.25 2.39
C THR A 572 9.67 11.06 1.51
N SER A 573 10.75 10.48 2.03
CA SER A 573 11.94 10.16 1.25
C SER A 573 11.64 9.17 0.12
N ILE A 574 10.96 8.05 0.40
CA ILE A 574 10.59 7.05 -0.64
C ILE A 574 9.68 7.66 -1.70
N LYS A 575 8.64 8.41 -1.29
CA LYS A 575 7.74 9.09 -2.23
C LYS A 575 8.48 10.10 -3.10
N SER A 576 9.46 10.79 -2.54
CA SER A 576 10.29 11.76 -3.25
C SER A 576 11.20 11.07 -4.28
N VAL A 577 11.84 9.95 -3.93
CA VAL A 577 12.60 9.14 -4.92
C VAL A 577 11.67 8.66 -6.03
N HIS A 578 10.49 8.17 -5.67
CA HIS A 578 9.50 7.71 -6.65
C HIS A 578 9.08 8.86 -7.58
N SER A 579 8.71 10.03 -7.05
CA SER A 579 8.28 11.17 -7.88
C SER A 579 9.36 11.62 -8.86
N ASN A 580 10.63 11.60 -8.45
CA ASN A 580 11.76 12.00 -9.29
C ASN A 580 11.96 11.08 -10.52
N HIS A 581 11.62 9.79 -10.41
CA HIS A 581 11.93 8.78 -11.43
C HIS A 581 10.72 8.02 -12.00
N SER A 582 9.51 8.30 -11.51
CA SER A 582 8.23 7.63 -11.85
C SER A 582 7.93 7.54 -13.35
N ASN A 583 8.45 8.48 -14.16
CA ASN A 583 8.23 8.52 -15.60
C ASN A 583 8.86 7.34 -16.37
N TRP A 584 9.98 6.78 -15.87
CA TRP A 584 10.72 5.72 -16.56
C TRP A 584 11.01 4.51 -15.66
N PHE A 585 11.23 4.71 -14.37
CA PHE A 585 11.48 3.64 -13.39
C PHE A 585 10.22 3.32 -12.59
N TYR A 586 9.24 2.71 -13.26
CA TYR A 586 7.98 2.27 -12.65
C TYR A 586 7.77 0.77 -12.84
N PHE A 587 7.09 0.12 -11.91
CA PHE A 587 6.52 -1.22 -12.07
C PHE A 587 5.20 -1.17 -12.86
N ARG A 588 4.30 -0.22 -12.57
CA ARG A 588 3.04 -0.02 -13.34
C ARG A 588 2.69 1.46 -13.53
N LYS A 589 2.42 1.86 -14.77
CA LYS A 589 1.84 3.19 -15.06
C LYS A 589 0.45 3.30 -14.42
N ASN A 590 0.23 4.32 -13.59
CA ASN A 590 -1.04 4.65 -12.92
C ASN A 590 -1.49 3.65 -11.85
N ASN A 591 -0.61 3.38 -10.87
CA ASN A 591 -0.91 2.45 -9.80
C ASN A 591 -1.66 3.09 -8.62
N SER A 592 -2.91 2.66 -8.39
CA SER A 592 -3.68 3.10 -7.22
C SER A 592 -3.25 2.42 -5.90
N ARG A 593 -2.46 1.35 -5.96
CA ARG A 593 -2.04 0.57 -4.78
C ARG A 593 -0.61 0.83 -4.32
N MET A 594 0.02 1.90 -4.81
CA MET A 594 1.38 2.25 -4.41
C MET A 594 2.37 1.07 -4.60
N GLU A 595 2.17 0.21 -5.62
CA GLU A 595 3.07 -0.94 -5.82
C GLU A 595 4.43 -0.47 -6.36
N ASP A 596 4.52 0.72 -6.95
CA ASP A 596 5.79 1.32 -7.34
C ASP A 596 6.60 1.66 -6.08
N GLU A 597 6.01 2.39 -5.13
CA GLU A 597 6.65 2.71 -3.84
C GLU A 597 7.05 1.45 -3.05
N ASN A 598 6.29 0.36 -3.17
CA ASN A 598 6.69 -0.94 -2.62
C ASN A 598 8.01 -1.46 -3.21
N ILE A 599 8.24 -1.28 -4.52
CA ILE A 599 9.50 -1.66 -5.17
C ILE A 599 10.64 -0.79 -4.65
N TYR A 600 10.47 0.54 -4.62
CA TYR A 600 11.49 1.43 -4.05
C TYR A 600 11.82 1.06 -2.59
N THR A 601 10.82 0.73 -1.79
CA THR A 601 11.03 0.31 -0.39
C THR A 601 11.81 -1.00 -0.29
N SER A 602 11.49 -1.97 -1.15
CA SER A 602 12.20 -3.26 -1.17
C SER A 602 13.65 -3.09 -1.63
N LEU A 603 13.90 -2.25 -2.64
CA LEU A 603 15.25 -1.95 -3.11
C LEU A 603 16.05 -1.13 -2.09
N ALA A 604 15.41 -0.20 -1.39
CA ALA A 604 16.05 0.56 -0.31
C ALA A 604 16.42 -0.35 0.87
N TYR A 605 15.61 -1.37 1.15
CA TYR A 605 15.93 -2.40 2.14
C TYR A 605 17.14 -3.25 1.72
N PHE A 606 17.23 -3.68 0.47
CA PHE A 606 18.42 -4.37 -0.03
C PHE A 606 19.67 -3.49 0.08
N GLN A 607 19.54 -2.21 -0.28
CA GLN A 607 20.62 -1.23 -0.12
C GLN A 607 21.01 -1.03 1.35
N PHE A 608 20.06 -1.07 2.28
CA PHE A 608 20.31 -0.97 3.73
C PHE A 608 21.12 -2.17 4.23
N CYS A 609 20.73 -3.39 3.86
CA CYS A 609 21.49 -4.61 4.18
C CYS A 609 22.93 -4.53 3.64
N TRP A 610 23.08 -4.11 2.37
CA TRP A 610 24.40 -3.94 1.75
C TRP A 610 25.26 -2.87 2.41
N ASN A 611 24.67 -1.71 2.76
CA ASN A 611 25.37 -0.64 3.47
C ASN A 611 25.88 -1.12 4.84
N ASN A 612 25.05 -1.84 5.60
CA ASN A 612 25.44 -2.38 6.91
C ASN A 612 26.58 -3.40 6.80
N TYR A 613 26.53 -4.27 5.78
CA TYR A 613 27.62 -5.23 5.51
C TYR A 613 28.93 -4.52 5.12
N SER A 614 28.85 -3.53 4.23
CA SER A 614 30.04 -2.81 3.75
C SER A 614 30.78 -2.10 4.87
N ASN A 615 30.06 -1.65 5.90
CA ASN A 615 30.63 -0.99 7.07
C ASN A 615 31.29 -1.96 8.07
N SER A 616 30.91 -3.25 8.11
CA SER A 616 31.34 -4.19 9.16
C SER A 616 32.66 -4.93 8.90
N LYS A 617 33.36 -4.67 7.78
CA LYS A 617 34.66 -5.22 7.37
C LYS A 617 34.96 -6.68 7.81
N ASN A 618 34.74 -7.60 6.88
CA ASN A 618 35.79 -8.50 6.37
C ASN A 618 35.50 -8.67 4.88
N ASN A 619 36.52 -8.58 4.02
CA ASN A 619 36.43 -8.72 2.57
C ASN A 619 36.09 -10.17 2.15
N GLU A 620 34.99 -10.72 2.66
CA GLU A 620 34.37 -11.92 2.13
C GLU A 620 33.15 -11.52 1.28
N ASN A 621 32.81 -12.38 0.32
CA ASN A 621 31.81 -12.08 -0.70
C ASN A 621 30.43 -11.89 -0.07
N TYR A 622 29.94 -10.64 -0.03
CA TYR A 622 28.54 -10.38 0.32
C TYR A 622 27.63 -11.15 -0.64
N TYR A 623 26.84 -12.06 -0.07
CA TYR A 623 25.76 -12.72 -0.76
C TYR A 623 24.44 -12.20 -0.17
N PRO A 624 23.63 -11.45 -0.95
CA PRO A 624 22.32 -10.93 -0.55
C PRO A 624 21.35 -12.00 -0.02
N GLU A 625 21.43 -12.38 1.26
CA GLU A 625 20.56 -13.38 1.88
C GLU A 625 19.09 -12.96 1.95
N GLU A 626 18.84 -11.65 1.85
CA GLU A 626 17.52 -11.04 1.82
C GLU A 626 16.76 -11.32 0.50
N ILE A 627 17.48 -11.73 -0.54
CA ILE A 627 16.94 -12.13 -1.84
C ILE A 627 16.99 -13.65 -1.96
N ASP A 628 15.82 -14.27 -2.10
CA ASP A 628 15.72 -15.70 -2.35
C ASP A 628 15.70 -15.96 -3.87
N ILE A 629 16.73 -16.67 -4.34
CA ILE A 629 16.92 -17.08 -5.73
C ILE A 629 16.66 -18.59 -5.84
N TYR A 630 15.59 -18.96 -6.54
CA TYR A 630 15.16 -20.35 -6.65
C TYR A 630 14.71 -20.71 -8.06
N LYS A 631 14.87 -21.98 -8.43
CA LYS A 631 14.51 -22.50 -9.74
C LYS A 631 13.13 -23.16 -9.70
N VAL A 632 12.28 -22.83 -10.67
CA VAL A 632 10.98 -23.49 -10.89
C VAL A 632 10.87 -23.85 -12.38
N GLY A 633 10.78 -25.14 -12.69
CA GLY A 633 10.81 -25.62 -14.08
C GLY A 633 12.15 -25.28 -14.74
N SER A 634 12.14 -24.58 -15.88
CA SER A 634 13.35 -24.08 -16.57
C SER A 634 13.78 -22.67 -16.14
N LYS A 635 13.07 -22.03 -15.20
CA LYS A 635 13.22 -20.60 -14.89
C LYS A 635 13.82 -20.34 -13.52
N ILE A 636 14.67 -19.32 -13.43
CA ILE A 636 15.16 -18.74 -12.18
C ILE A 636 14.23 -17.61 -11.77
N ASN A 637 13.81 -17.63 -10.50
CA ASN A 637 12.91 -16.64 -9.92
C ASN A 637 13.59 -15.93 -8.75
N PHE A 638 13.28 -14.65 -8.60
CA PHE A 638 13.75 -13.81 -7.49
C PHE A 638 12.56 -13.38 -6.63
N ARG A 639 12.70 -13.47 -5.31
CA ARG A 639 11.74 -12.89 -4.36
C ARG A 639 12.45 -12.34 -3.13
N VAL A 640 11.82 -11.38 -2.47
CA VAL A 640 12.21 -10.99 -1.11
C VAL A 640 11.98 -12.19 -0.19
N LYS A 641 12.98 -12.60 0.58
CA LYS A 641 12.91 -13.76 1.50
C LYS A 641 11.85 -13.58 2.58
N SER A 642 11.80 -12.39 3.20
CA SER A 642 10.80 -12.04 4.22
C SER A 642 10.43 -10.56 4.17
N LYS A 643 9.18 -10.25 3.80
CA LYS A 643 8.65 -8.88 3.86
C LYS A 643 8.38 -8.39 5.29
N ILE A 644 8.28 -9.33 6.23
CA ILE A 644 8.14 -9.02 7.65
C ILE A 644 9.42 -8.38 8.18
N GLU A 645 10.60 -8.80 7.69
CA GLU A 645 11.88 -8.17 8.07
C GLU A 645 11.97 -6.73 7.58
N ILE A 646 11.47 -6.42 6.37
CA ILE A 646 11.35 -5.02 5.91
C ILE A 646 10.52 -4.22 6.92
N THR A 647 9.35 -4.76 7.29
CA THR A 647 8.46 -4.10 8.26
C THR A 647 9.15 -3.88 9.61
N ARG A 648 9.92 -4.86 10.09
CA ARG A 648 10.68 -4.77 11.34
C ARG A 648 11.73 -3.66 11.30
N VAL A 649 12.49 -3.54 10.22
CA VAL A 649 13.49 -2.47 10.04
C VAL A 649 12.81 -1.10 9.98
N LEU A 650 11.70 -0.98 9.25
CA LEU A 650 10.95 0.28 9.15
C LEU A 650 10.33 0.70 10.50
N GLU A 651 9.95 -0.26 11.35
CA GLU A 651 9.41 -0.01 12.70
C GLU A 651 10.49 0.33 13.73
N ASN A 652 11.75 -0.04 13.48
CA ASN A 652 12.85 0.21 14.42
C ASN A 652 13.35 1.66 14.31
N LEU A 653 13.28 2.41 15.41
CA LEU A 653 13.75 3.79 15.45
C LEU A 653 15.28 3.90 15.32
N GLU A 654 16.03 2.90 15.79
CA GLU A 654 17.49 2.87 15.70
C GLU A 654 17.98 2.76 14.24
N ASP A 655 17.25 2.00 13.42
CA ASP A 655 17.58 1.78 12.01
C ASP A 655 17.13 2.93 11.09
N LYS A 656 16.35 3.89 11.61
CA LYS A 656 15.74 4.98 10.83
C LYS A 656 16.78 5.76 10.01
N GLU A 657 17.84 6.25 10.65
CA GLU A 657 18.87 7.06 9.98
C GLU A 657 19.61 6.24 8.92
N GLY A 658 19.98 5.00 9.26
CA GLY A 658 20.65 4.08 8.33
C GLY A 658 19.78 3.75 7.12
N PHE A 659 18.47 3.57 7.31
CA PHE A 659 17.53 3.30 6.23
C PHE A 659 17.33 4.51 5.32
N ILE A 660 17.25 5.72 5.88
CA ILE A 660 17.18 6.97 5.08
C ILE A 660 18.46 7.15 4.25
N LYS A 661 19.63 6.86 4.84
CA LYS A 661 20.90 6.84 4.10
C LYS A 661 20.86 5.83 2.94
N ALA A 662 20.29 4.66 3.16
CA ALA A 662 20.10 3.65 2.11
C ALA A 662 19.16 4.12 1.00
N ILE A 663 18.08 4.83 1.32
CA ILE A 663 17.18 5.45 0.32
C ILE A 663 17.96 6.45 -0.56
N ASN A 664 18.80 7.29 0.05
CA ASN A 664 19.61 8.25 -0.69
C ASN A 664 20.69 7.56 -1.54
N HIS A 665 21.34 6.51 -1.04
CA HIS A 665 22.27 5.70 -1.84
C HIS A 665 21.53 5.02 -3.02
N LEU A 666 20.33 4.48 -2.79
CA LEU A 666 19.54 3.89 -3.87
C LEU A 666 19.29 4.90 -5.00
N GLU A 667 18.93 6.15 -4.66
CA GLU A 667 18.67 7.17 -5.68
C GLU A 667 19.93 7.69 -6.36
N PHE A 668 20.89 8.19 -5.57
CA PHE A 668 22.01 8.97 -6.10
C PHE A 668 23.18 8.11 -6.55
N ASP A 669 23.20 6.82 -6.21
CA ASP A 669 24.16 5.84 -6.72
C ASP A 669 23.48 4.84 -7.66
N PHE A 670 22.60 3.97 -7.17
CA PHE A 670 22.04 2.87 -7.98
C PHE A 670 21.16 3.36 -9.15
N ILE A 671 20.17 4.23 -8.89
CA ILE A 671 19.29 4.75 -9.94
C ILE A 671 20.07 5.64 -10.91
N LYS A 672 21.04 6.41 -10.41
CA LYS A 672 21.95 7.21 -11.26
C LYS A 672 22.78 6.34 -12.19
N LYS A 673 23.40 5.27 -11.67
CA LYS A 673 24.11 4.23 -12.45
C LYS A 673 23.21 3.63 -13.52
N LEU A 674 21.98 3.27 -13.14
CA LEU A 674 21.02 2.71 -14.07
C LEU A 674 20.61 3.71 -15.15
N LYS A 675 20.39 4.98 -14.79
CA LYS A 675 20.05 6.03 -15.75
C LYS A 675 21.16 6.23 -16.78
N ILE A 676 22.42 6.31 -16.33
CA ILE A 676 23.59 6.37 -17.23
C ILE A 676 23.64 5.13 -18.11
N LEU A 677 23.48 3.95 -17.50
CA LEU A 677 23.48 2.69 -18.23
C LEU A 677 22.39 2.66 -19.30
N LEU A 678 21.25 3.33 -19.11
CA LEU A 678 20.11 3.33 -20.04
C LEU A 678 20.10 4.51 -21.03
N SER A 679 20.91 5.55 -20.81
CA SER A 679 21.02 6.69 -21.72
C SER A 679 21.80 6.35 -22.98
N ASP A 680 21.29 6.73 -24.14
CA ASP A 680 22.01 6.62 -25.42
C ASP A 680 22.87 7.87 -25.69
N ASP A 681 22.48 9.00 -25.12
CA ASP A 681 23.08 10.33 -25.27
C ASP A 681 22.84 11.18 -24.00
N ALA A 682 23.54 12.32 -23.88
CA ALA A 682 23.40 13.23 -22.73
C ALA A 682 21.98 13.80 -22.56
N THR A 683 21.15 13.74 -23.61
CA THR A 683 19.79 14.29 -23.68
C THR A 683 18.69 13.23 -23.77
N SER A 684 19.00 11.96 -23.48
CA SER A 684 18.04 10.86 -23.58
C SER A 684 16.72 11.15 -22.83
N SER A 685 15.62 11.07 -23.57
CA SER A 685 14.28 11.30 -23.03
C SER A 685 13.87 10.20 -22.04
N ASN A 686 12.93 10.51 -21.12
CA ASN A 686 12.35 9.50 -20.22
C ASN A 686 11.70 8.32 -20.97
N ILE A 687 11.21 8.56 -22.19
CA ILE A 687 10.63 7.53 -23.06
C ILE A 687 11.73 6.55 -23.51
N THR A 688 12.89 7.07 -23.91
CA THR A 688 14.07 6.29 -24.30
C THR A 688 14.55 5.43 -23.13
N LEU A 689 14.67 6.02 -21.93
CA LEU A 689 15.06 5.28 -20.72
C LEU A 689 14.08 4.14 -20.40
N SER A 690 12.78 4.39 -20.48
CA SER A 690 11.75 3.36 -20.25
C SER A 690 11.89 2.22 -21.27
N LYS A 691 12.08 2.54 -22.55
CA LYS A 691 12.23 1.55 -23.62
C LYS A 691 13.49 0.71 -23.42
N ASN A 692 14.62 1.34 -23.14
CA ASN A 692 15.88 0.63 -22.92
C ASN A 692 15.81 -0.27 -21.67
N LEU A 693 15.06 0.13 -20.64
CA LEU A 693 14.81 -0.72 -19.47
C LEU A 693 13.93 -1.94 -19.83
N ASP A 694 12.88 -1.73 -20.62
CA ASP A 694 12.01 -2.81 -21.10
C ASP A 694 12.76 -3.81 -21.99
N ASP A 695 13.71 -3.31 -22.79
CA ASP A 695 14.61 -4.11 -23.61
C ASP A 695 15.58 -4.95 -22.77
N ILE A 696 16.12 -4.41 -21.67
CA ILE A 696 16.97 -5.18 -20.73
C ILE A 696 16.14 -6.27 -20.05
N PHE A 697 14.93 -5.94 -19.61
CA PHE A 697 14.03 -6.90 -18.97
C PHE A 697 13.43 -7.94 -19.94
N MET A 698 13.69 -7.81 -21.25
CA MET A 698 13.18 -8.70 -22.29
C MET A 698 11.65 -8.83 -22.27
N ILE A 699 10.97 -7.71 -22.06
CA ILE A 699 9.52 -7.69 -21.80
C ILE A 699 8.69 -7.88 -23.07
N GLY A 700 9.16 -7.42 -24.23
CA GLY A 700 8.35 -7.43 -25.46
C GLY A 700 6.99 -6.77 -25.23
N ASN A 701 5.89 -7.51 -25.44
CA ASN A 701 4.51 -7.05 -25.15
C ASN A 701 4.02 -7.38 -23.73
N ALA A 702 4.85 -7.98 -22.87
CA ALA A 702 4.49 -8.36 -21.51
C ALA A 702 4.52 -7.15 -20.56
N ARG A 703 4.26 -7.38 -19.27
CA ARG A 703 4.34 -6.36 -18.21
C ARG A 703 5.63 -6.53 -17.41
N ARG A 704 6.17 -5.44 -16.87
CA ARG A 704 7.27 -5.46 -15.88
C ARG A 704 6.90 -6.34 -14.70
N THR A 705 7.87 -7.06 -14.15
CA THR A 705 7.68 -7.95 -13.00
C THR A 705 8.54 -7.50 -11.82
N GLN A 706 8.10 -7.74 -10.58
CA GLN A 706 8.85 -7.35 -9.39
C GLN A 706 10.25 -8.00 -9.35
N GLN A 707 10.32 -9.28 -9.74
CA GLN A 707 11.58 -10.02 -9.83
C GLN A 707 12.60 -9.37 -10.77
N SER A 708 12.15 -8.67 -11.84
CA SER A 708 13.04 -8.00 -12.77
C SER A 708 13.82 -6.88 -12.08
N PHE A 709 13.18 -6.12 -11.20
CA PHE A 709 13.82 -5.08 -10.40
C PHE A 709 14.77 -5.66 -9.35
N TYR A 710 14.37 -6.73 -8.68
CA TYR A 710 15.22 -7.39 -7.67
C TYR A 710 16.47 -8.01 -8.30
N ALA A 711 16.33 -8.66 -9.45
CA ALA A 711 17.45 -9.21 -10.22
C ALA A 711 18.37 -8.09 -10.72
N LEU A 712 17.81 -6.98 -11.25
CA LEU A 712 18.60 -5.85 -11.71
C LEU A 712 19.45 -5.23 -10.59
N TRP A 713 18.86 -5.06 -9.40
CA TRP A 713 19.62 -4.61 -8.24
C TRP A 713 20.72 -5.60 -7.87
N TYR A 714 20.39 -6.88 -7.79
CA TYR A 714 21.34 -7.96 -7.49
C TYR A 714 22.55 -7.97 -8.44
N PHE A 715 22.34 -7.68 -9.73
CA PHE A 715 23.42 -7.64 -10.72
C PHE A 715 24.32 -6.40 -10.59
N LEU A 716 23.79 -5.25 -10.16
CA LEU A 716 24.49 -3.97 -10.30
C LEU A 716 24.96 -3.33 -8.97
N TYR A 717 24.49 -3.79 -7.80
CA TYR A 717 24.70 -3.07 -6.54
C TYR A 717 26.18 -2.81 -6.17
N ASP A 718 27.10 -3.73 -6.52
CA ASP A 718 28.54 -3.63 -6.21
C ASP A 718 29.40 -3.19 -7.41
N ILE A 719 28.79 -2.71 -8.50
CA ILE A 719 29.52 -2.22 -9.68
C ILE A 719 29.77 -0.71 -9.57
N PRO A 720 31.02 -0.22 -9.69
CA PRO A 720 31.34 1.20 -9.68
C PRO A 720 30.76 1.97 -10.88
N ILE A 721 30.34 3.22 -10.66
CA ILE A 721 29.74 4.08 -11.69
C ILE A 721 30.68 4.33 -12.88
N GLN A 722 31.98 4.47 -12.63
CA GLN A 722 32.97 4.72 -13.69
C GLN A 722 33.07 3.54 -14.68
N ASN A 723 32.95 2.33 -14.16
CA ASN A 723 33.03 1.11 -14.98
C ASN A 723 31.78 0.97 -15.87
N ILE A 724 30.63 1.45 -15.40
CA ILE A 724 29.40 1.55 -16.20
C ILE A 724 29.58 2.56 -17.32
N ILE A 725 30.04 3.77 -17.02
CA ILE A 725 30.28 4.82 -18.03
C ILE A 725 31.17 4.29 -19.15
N ASN A 726 32.28 3.64 -18.80
CA ASN A 726 33.27 3.14 -19.76
C ASN A 726 32.78 1.93 -20.58
N ASN A 727 31.79 1.15 -20.10
CA ASN A 727 31.39 -0.14 -20.70
C ASN A 727 29.89 -0.27 -20.97
N THR A 728 29.17 0.85 -21.11
CA THR A 728 27.70 0.90 -21.19
C THR A 728 27.10 -0.14 -22.14
N ILE A 729 27.57 -0.21 -23.39
CA ILE A 729 27.02 -1.12 -24.42
C ILE A 729 27.28 -2.59 -24.07
N ALA A 730 28.49 -2.92 -23.64
CA ALA A 730 28.86 -4.28 -23.26
C ALA A 730 28.03 -4.76 -22.06
N MET A 731 27.86 -3.90 -21.05
CA MET A 731 27.04 -4.21 -19.87
C MET A 731 25.57 -4.43 -20.23
N ARG A 732 24.98 -3.62 -21.12
CA ARG A 732 23.60 -3.85 -21.59
C ARG A 732 23.42 -5.23 -22.23
N ASN A 733 24.37 -5.64 -23.07
CA ASN A 733 24.31 -6.93 -23.74
C ASN A 733 24.46 -8.09 -22.74
N ASP A 734 25.38 -7.98 -21.79
CA ASP A 734 25.56 -9.00 -20.75
C ASP A 734 24.35 -9.08 -19.81
N LEU A 735 23.73 -7.95 -19.44
CA LEU A 735 22.49 -7.95 -18.66
C LEU A 735 21.34 -8.62 -19.41
N LYS A 736 21.16 -8.33 -20.70
CA LYS A 736 20.18 -9.02 -21.55
C LYS A 736 20.41 -10.53 -21.55
N LYS A 737 21.68 -10.96 -21.60
CA LYS A 737 22.04 -12.38 -21.50
C LYS A 737 21.65 -12.97 -20.14
N LEU A 738 21.94 -12.28 -19.03
CA LEU A 738 21.52 -12.73 -17.69
C LEU A 738 20.00 -12.84 -17.55
N PHE A 739 19.24 -11.88 -18.07
CA PHE A 739 17.77 -11.94 -18.09
C PHE A 739 17.24 -13.07 -19.00
N SER A 740 17.92 -13.37 -20.11
CA SER A 740 17.63 -14.54 -20.94
C SER A 740 17.90 -15.86 -20.21
N ASP A 741 19.04 -15.95 -19.51
CA ASP A 741 19.44 -17.10 -18.70
C ASP A 741 18.42 -17.38 -17.59
N MET A 742 17.75 -16.36 -17.04
CA MET A 742 16.67 -16.55 -16.08
C MET A 742 15.48 -17.36 -16.65
N SER A 743 15.30 -17.40 -17.97
CA SER A 743 14.18 -18.13 -18.59
C SER A 743 14.54 -19.55 -19.06
N ASN A 744 15.81 -19.77 -19.44
CA ASN A 744 16.27 -20.96 -20.15
C ASN A 744 17.58 -21.52 -19.57
N ILE A 745 17.56 -22.01 -18.32
CA ILE A 745 18.75 -22.61 -17.72
C ILE A 745 18.54 -24.00 -17.12
N LYS A 746 19.56 -24.85 -17.30
CA LYS A 746 19.56 -26.24 -16.84
C LYS A 746 19.67 -26.36 -15.32
N ASP A 747 20.40 -25.47 -14.64
CA ASP A 747 20.63 -25.55 -13.19
C ASP A 747 20.93 -24.17 -12.58
N LYS A 748 20.63 -24.02 -11.28
CA LYS A 748 20.83 -22.76 -10.53
C LYS A 748 22.32 -22.38 -10.43
N SER A 749 23.21 -23.35 -10.25
CA SER A 749 24.64 -23.09 -10.11
C SER A 749 25.28 -22.48 -11.35
N THR A 750 24.83 -22.87 -12.55
CA THR A 750 25.28 -22.24 -13.81
C THR A 750 24.85 -20.78 -13.89
N PHE A 751 23.64 -20.45 -13.42
CA PHE A 751 23.16 -19.06 -13.39
C PHE A 751 24.01 -18.23 -12.42
N GLU A 752 24.26 -18.73 -11.21
CA GLU A 752 25.08 -18.03 -10.22
C GLU A 752 26.51 -17.81 -10.72
N LYS A 753 27.11 -18.79 -11.41
CA LYS A 753 28.41 -18.63 -12.08
C LYS A 753 28.38 -17.55 -13.16
N ASN A 754 27.33 -17.48 -13.98
CA ASN A 754 27.21 -16.43 -15.00
C ASN A 754 27.13 -15.04 -14.37
N VAL A 755 26.42 -14.89 -13.25
CA VAL A 755 26.35 -13.62 -12.51
C VAL A 755 27.71 -13.26 -11.91
N ILE A 756 28.42 -14.22 -11.30
CA ILE A 756 29.77 -13.97 -10.76
C ILE A 756 30.71 -13.50 -11.88
N ASN A 757 30.72 -14.20 -13.02
CA ASN A 757 31.53 -13.80 -14.19
C ASN A 757 31.20 -12.39 -14.69
N PHE A 758 29.91 -12.02 -14.71
CA PHE A 758 29.47 -10.67 -15.05
C PHE A 758 30.04 -9.64 -14.06
N LYS A 759 29.92 -9.89 -12.76
CA LYS A 759 30.44 -8.98 -11.72
C LYS A 759 31.96 -8.86 -11.79
N ASP A 760 32.69 -9.97 -11.86
CA ASP A 760 34.15 -10.00 -11.92
C ASP A 760 34.70 -9.21 -13.11
N ARG A 761 33.98 -9.23 -14.25
CA ARG A 761 34.32 -8.45 -15.43
C ARG A 761 34.27 -6.95 -15.20
N PHE A 762 33.29 -6.47 -14.43
CA PHE A 762 33.02 -5.03 -14.26
C PHE A 762 33.38 -4.46 -12.89
N LYS A 763 33.87 -5.28 -11.95
CA LYS A 763 34.22 -4.85 -10.57
C LYS A 763 35.65 -4.31 -10.41
N LYS A 764 36.57 -4.55 -11.35
CA LYS A 764 38.00 -4.21 -11.19
C LYS A 764 38.28 -2.69 -11.17
N ASN A 765 39.12 -2.29 -10.20
CA ASN A 765 39.83 -1.02 -10.00
C ASN A 765 39.09 0.29 -10.32
N ALA A 766 38.51 0.91 -9.30
CA ALA A 766 38.28 2.35 -9.24
C ALA A 766 38.54 2.85 -7.81
N SER A 767 39.19 4.01 -7.68
CA SER A 767 39.35 4.72 -6.41
C SER A 767 37.96 5.13 -5.89
N ASN A 768 37.71 4.84 -4.62
CA ASN A 768 36.37 4.83 -4.02
C ASN A 768 36.05 6.13 -3.28
N ASP A 769 36.49 7.28 -3.78
CA ASP A 769 36.28 8.59 -3.12
C ASP A 769 35.48 9.57 -4.00
N ASN A 770 34.41 9.07 -4.62
CA ASN A 770 33.41 9.96 -5.21
C ASN A 770 32.36 10.32 -4.17
N LEU A 771 32.49 11.51 -3.58
CA LEU A 771 31.44 12.17 -2.81
C LEU A 771 30.12 12.09 -3.59
N THR A 772 29.10 11.46 -2.99
CA THR A 772 27.78 11.34 -3.63
C THR A 772 27.12 12.71 -3.71
N LYS A 773 26.62 13.08 -4.89
CA LYS A 773 26.01 14.40 -5.16
C LYS A 773 24.64 14.24 -5.80
N ALA A 774 23.70 15.07 -5.38
CA ALA A 774 22.37 15.22 -5.95
C ALA A 774 22.25 16.57 -6.66
N TYR A 775 21.42 16.68 -7.69
CA TYR A 775 21.05 18.00 -8.21
C TYR A 775 20.02 18.67 -7.29
N LEU A 776 20.07 19.99 -7.18
CA LEU A 776 19.19 20.75 -6.29
C LEU A 776 17.70 20.50 -6.59
N LYS A 777 17.33 20.33 -7.87
CA LYS A 777 15.97 19.97 -8.31
C LYS A 777 15.47 18.60 -7.81
N GLU A 778 16.37 17.70 -7.43
CA GLU A 778 16.04 16.35 -6.96
C GLU A 778 15.73 16.33 -5.45
N ILE A 779 16.11 17.41 -4.76
CA ILE A 779 16.00 17.54 -3.30
C ILE A 779 15.17 18.74 -2.84
N ALA A 780 14.85 19.68 -3.74
CA ALA A 780 14.10 20.89 -3.45
C ALA A 780 13.09 21.25 -4.55
N TYR A 781 11.96 21.83 -4.13
CA TYR A 781 11.02 22.51 -5.03
C TYR A 781 11.56 23.90 -5.32
N ILE A 782 11.74 24.20 -6.61
CA ILE A 782 12.32 25.45 -7.06
C ILE A 782 11.37 26.09 -8.06
N ASN A 783 10.95 27.32 -7.78
CA ASN A 783 10.18 28.10 -8.73
C ASN A 783 10.46 29.59 -8.55
N PHE A 784 10.20 30.35 -9.61
CA PHE A 784 10.26 31.80 -9.54
C PHE A 784 8.96 32.38 -8.99
N GLY A 785 9.06 33.59 -8.44
CA GLY A 785 7.91 34.32 -7.91
C GLY A 785 6.99 34.92 -8.97
N LEU A 786 6.05 35.75 -8.53
CA LEU A 786 5.02 36.34 -9.39
C LEU A 786 5.56 37.47 -10.28
N THR A 787 5.15 37.51 -11.55
CA THR A 787 5.43 38.63 -12.44
C THR A 787 4.46 39.79 -12.17
N ALA A 788 4.97 41.02 -12.08
CA ALA A 788 4.19 42.21 -11.73
C ALA A 788 3.00 42.55 -12.66
N SER A 789 2.82 41.83 -13.77
CA SER A 789 1.80 42.11 -14.80
C SER A 789 0.76 41.00 -15.02
N LYS A 790 0.85 39.84 -14.35
CA LYS A 790 -0.13 38.76 -14.47
C LYS A 790 -0.48 38.24 -13.07
N GLU A 791 -1.78 38.22 -12.76
CA GLU A 791 -2.40 37.69 -11.53
C GLU A 791 -2.60 38.65 -10.34
N ILE A 792 -2.76 39.96 -10.59
CA ILE A 792 -3.55 40.82 -9.69
C ILE A 792 -4.92 41.02 -10.34
N GLN A 793 -5.71 39.94 -10.45
CA GLN A 793 -7.12 40.04 -10.80
C GLN A 793 -7.94 39.82 -9.53
N ASN A 794 -8.39 40.93 -8.93
CA ASN A 794 -9.47 40.93 -7.95
C ASN A 794 -10.75 40.46 -8.65
N ASN A 795 -11.09 39.16 -8.56
CA ASN A 795 -12.46 38.60 -8.50
C ASN A 795 -12.49 37.12 -8.92
N THR A 796 -12.18 36.22 -7.99
CA THR A 796 -12.74 34.85 -7.97
C THR A 796 -13.05 34.50 -6.51
N TYR A 797 -14.16 33.81 -6.25
CA TYR A 797 -14.71 33.52 -4.91
C TYR A 797 -13.82 32.62 -4.02
N ASN A 798 -12.58 32.31 -4.43
CA ASN A 798 -11.64 31.43 -3.74
C ASN A 798 -10.19 31.97 -3.85
N SER A 799 -9.82 32.99 -3.07
CA SER A 799 -8.46 33.53 -3.02
C SER A 799 -7.83 33.40 -1.63
N ILE A 800 -6.51 33.21 -1.56
CA ILE A 800 -5.72 33.13 -0.32
C ILE A 800 -4.80 34.35 -0.24
N ASP A 801 -4.75 35.00 0.93
CA ASP A 801 -3.93 36.18 1.16
C ASP A 801 -2.52 35.82 1.64
N TYR A 802 -1.52 36.48 1.04
CA TYR A 802 -0.11 36.37 1.41
C TYR A 802 0.53 37.75 1.57
N LYS A 803 1.49 37.87 2.50
CA LYS A 803 2.45 38.98 2.51
C LYS A 803 3.38 38.84 1.29
N PHE A 804 3.63 39.92 0.57
CA PHE A 804 4.37 39.94 -0.68
C PHE A 804 5.67 40.72 -0.58
N LEU A 805 6.77 40.06 -0.95
CA LEU A 805 8.11 40.64 -0.99
C LEU A 805 8.46 41.06 -2.41
N TYR A 806 8.53 42.38 -2.64
CA TYR A 806 8.87 42.95 -3.95
C TYR A 806 10.39 43.17 -4.12
N ASN A 807 11.07 43.72 -3.10
CA ASN A 807 12.46 44.19 -3.16
C ASN A 807 13.50 43.10 -2.84
N LEU A 808 14.69 43.21 -3.43
CA LEU A 808 15.84 42.30 -3.29
C LEU A 808 16.82 42.67 -2.14
N ASN A 809 16.33 43.32 -1.08
CA ASN A 809 17.18 43.75 0.02
C ASN A 809 17.36 42.60 1.02
N PHE A 810 18.40 41.79 0.80
CA PHE A 810 18.80 40.76 1.77
C PHE A 810 20.04 41.23 2.52
N THR A 811 20.03 41.11 3.85
CA THR A 811 21.13 41.48 4.74
C THR A 811 21.42 40.32 5.68
N ASN A 812 22.68 39.86 5.75
CA ASN A 812 23.08 38.70 6.57
C ASN A 812 22.16 37.48 6.43
N LEU A 813 21.76 37.13 5.20
CA LEU A 813 20.84 36.03 4.92
C LEU A 813 19.42 36.22 5.48
N LYS A 814 19.02 37.44 5.88
CA LYS A 814 17.66 37.81 6.26
C LYS A 814 17.02 38.72 5.21
N ILE A 815 15.69 38.72 5.19
CA ILE A 815 14.90 39.71 4.45
C ILE A 815 14.68 40.95 5.32
N ASP A 816 14.64 42.12 4.69
CA ASP A 816 14.13 43.34 5.32
C ASP A 816 12.59 43.31 5.32
N ASN A 817 11.98 43.38 6.51
CA ASN A 817 10.53 43.25 6.69
C ASN A 817 9.78 44.59 6.63
N ASP A 818 10.49 45.71 6.46
CA ASP A 818 9.87 47.03 6.42
C ASP A 818 9.15 47.23 5.07
N ASN A 819 7.81 47.07 5.10
CA ASN A 819 6.83 47.30 4.02
C ASN A 819 6.49 46.11 3.10
N LEU A 820 6.03 44.97 3.67
CA LEU A 820 5.37 43.91 2.90
C LEU A 820 3.92 44.28 2.56
N THR A 821 3.51 44.20 1.29
CA THR A 821 2.13 44.39 0.86
C THR A 821 1.33 43.09 0.91
N ASN A 822 0.01 43.14 1.06
CA ASN A 822 -0.82 41.94 0.96
C ASN A 822 -1.28 41.73 -0.49
N ILE A 823 -1.21 40.49 -0.96
CA ILE A 823 -1.77 40.07 -2.25
C ILE A 823 -2.64 38.84 -2.07
N SER A 824 -3.66 38.72 -2.90
CA SER A 824 -4.55 37.55 -2.95
C SER A 824 -4.23 36.72 -4.19
N ILE A 825 -4.06 35.41 -4.02
CA ILE A 825 -3.73 34.48 -5.10
C ILE A 825 -4.82 33.41 -5.18
N ASP A 826 -5.13 32.95 -6.40
CA ASP A 826 -6.09 31.88 -6.64
C ASP A 826 -5.70 30.57 -5.93
N GLU A 827 -6.69 29.86 -5.36
CA GLU A 827 -6.49 28.61 -4.60
C GLU A 827 -5.76 27.51 -5.41
N ASP A 828 -5.88 27.53 -6.75
CA ASP A 828 -5.33 26.54 -7.69
C ASP A 828 -3.91 26.90 -8.23
N SER A 829 -3.28 27.96 -7.74
CA SER A 829 -1.94 28.37 -8.21
C SER A 829 -0.85 27.32 -7.94
N THR A 830 -0.04 27.01 -8.96
CA THR A 830 1.11 26.08 -8.85
C THR A 830 2.21 26.58 -7.91
N LEU A 831 2.25 27.88 -7.62
CA LEU A 831 3.22 28.52 -6.73
C LEU A 831 2.92 28.30 -5.24
N ARG A 832 1.72 27.81 -4.93
CA ARG A 832 1.26 27.58 -3.57
C ARG A 832 2.20 26.68 -2.77
N ASN A 833 2.78 25.65 -3.39
CA ASN A 833 3.72 24.75 -2.72
C ASN A 833 4.92 25.49 -2.12
N ILE A 834 5.36 26.58 -2.74
CA ILE A 834 6.50 27.38 -2.26
C ILE A 834 6.04 28.51 -1.34
N PHE A 835 4.89 29.13 -1.62
CA PHE A 835 4.37 30.22 -0.79
C PHE A 835 3.82 29.73 0.56
N ASP A 836 3.15 28.58 0.59
CA ASP A 836 2.63 27.95 1.82
C ASP A 836 3.73 27.35 2.71
N SER A 837 4.92 27.08 2.17
CA SER A 837 6.03 26.63 2.98
C SER A 837 6.39 27.69 4.00
N LYS A 838 6.50 27.30 5.28
CA LYS A 838 6.97 28.19 6.34
C LYS A 838 8.43 28.52 6.14
N SER A 839 9.27 27.50 5.91
CA SER A 839 10.71 27.70 5.68
C SER A 839 11.05 27.63 4.20
N LYS A 840 11.80 28.59 3.69
CA LYS A 840 12.27 28.63 2.31
C LYS A 840 13.54 29.48 2.18
N ILE A 841 14.39 29.14 1.21
CA ILE A 841 15.52 29.98 0.80
C ILE A 841 15.08 30.84 -0.38
N LEU A 842 15.35 32.14 -0.31
CA LEU A 842 15.19 33.07 -1.43
C LEU A 842 16.54 33.36 -2.04
N LEU A 843 16.64 33.20 -3.36
CA LEU A 843 17.82 33.50 -4.15
C LEU A 843 17.48 34.63 -5.14
N SER A 844 18.26 35.71 -5.10
CA SER A 844 18.16 36.77 -6.11
C SER A 844 18.53 36.21 -7.49
N ARG A 845 17.69 36.47 -8.50
CA ARG A 845 18.01 36.13 -9.90
C ARG A 845 18.95 37.15 -10.54
N ILE A 846 19.00 38.37 -10.00
CA ILE A 846 19.89 39.43 -10.46
C ILE A 846 21.20 39.28 -9.67
N TYR A 847 22.31 39.17 -10.39
CA TYR A 847 23.63 39.11 -9.78
C TYR A 847 24.40 40.40 -10.08
N ASN A 848 25.17 40.85 -9.08
CA ASN A 848 26.11 41.96 -9.19
C ASN A 848 27.54 41.37 -9.30
N TYR A 849 28.57 42.22 -9.45
CA TYR A 849 29.99 41.80 -9.43
C TYR A 849 30.48 41.31 -8.03
N THR A 850 29.61 40.69 -7.23
CA THR A 850 29.92 40.14 -5.91
C THR A 850 30.56 38.75 -6.02
N ASP A 851 31.22 38.27 -4.97
CA ASP A 851 31.85 36.94 -4.90
C ASP A 851 30.95 35.86 -4.27
N ARG A 852 29.69 36.19 -3.96
CA ARG A 852 28.67 35.32 -3.36
C ARG A 852 27.28 35.55 -3.98
N PHE A 853 26.40 34.57 -3.83
CA PHE A 853 24.97 34.75 -4.13
C PHE A 853 24.29 35.66 -3.11
N ASN A 854 23.37 36.49 -3.60
CA ASN A 854 22.47 37.23 -2.73
C ASN A 854 21.30 36.32 -2.31
N LEU A 855 21.33 35.86 -1.07
CA LEU A 855 20.43 34.85 -0.50
C LEU A 855 19.77 35.35 0.79
N ALA A 856 18.58 34.82 1.09
CA ALA A 856 17.95 34.94 2.41
C ALA A 856 17.21 33.67 2.80
N ILE A 857 17.07 33.41 4.10
CA ILE A 857 16.15 32.39 4.64
C ILE A 857 14.93 33.08 5.22
N VAL A 858 13.76 32.51 4.95
CA VAL A 858 12.48 33.02 5.44
C VAL A 858 11.75 31.87 6.13
N ASN A 859 11.28 32.14 7.34
CA ASN A 859 10.54 31.18 8.19
C ASN A 859 9.05 31.57 8.35
N GLU A 860 8.51 32.27 7.36
CA GLU A 860 7.11 32.70 7.27
C GLU A 860 6.47 32.37 5.91
N LYS A 861 5.14 32.28 5.90
CA LYS A 861 4.36 32.13 4.67
C LYS A 861 4.28 33.45 3.89
N ILE A 862 5.23 33.64 2.99
CA ILE A 862 5.27 34.81 2.11
C ILE A 862 5.26 34.41 0.63
N ALA A 863 4.69 35.30 -0.19
CA ALA A 863 4.84 35.35 -1.62
C ALA A 863 5.97 36.34 -2.00
N PHE A 864 6.55 36.20 -3.18
CA PHE A 864 7.68 37.04 -3.62
C PHE A 864 7.65 37.27 -5.13
N SER A 865 8.38 38.28 -5.58
CA SER A 865 8.43 38.68 -6.99
C SER A 865 9.23 37.69 -7.87
N ASN A 866 8.98 37.72 -9.18
CA ASN A 866 9.72 36.92 -10.16
C ASN A 866 11.21 37.26 -10.22
N GLN A 867 11.69 38.30 -9.52
CA GLN A 867 13.13 38.58 -9.42
C GLN A 867 13.85 37.61 -8.46
N MET A 868 13.10 36.79 -7.72
CA MET A 868 13.62 35.80 -6.78
C MET A 868 13.23 34.40 -7.18
N ALA A 869 14.08 33.44 -6.83
CA ALA A 869 13.78 32.02 -6.84
C ALA A 869 13.56 31.55 -5.40
N GLY A 870 12.44 30.89 -5.14
CA GLY A 870 12.20 30.21 -3.88
C GLY A 870 12.63 28.77 -3.97
N ILE A 871 13.42 28.32 -2.99
CA ILE A 871 13.93 26.95 -2.87
C ILE A 871 13.38 26.38 -1.56
N VAL A 872 12.58 25.32 -1.67
CA VAL A 872 12.01 24.60 -0.52
C VAL A 872 12.55 23.19 -0.53
N VAL A 873 13.44 22.86 0.42
CA VAL A 873 14.02 21.52 0.54
C VAL A 873 12.94 20.55 1.04
N HIS A 874 12.68 19.48 0.28
CA HIS A 874 11.64 18.49 0.61
C HIS A 874 12.22 17.13 1.03
N ARG A 875 13.55 17.04 1.21
CA ARG A 875 14.25 15.84 1.68
C ARG A 875 14.55 15.97 3.18
N PRO A 876 13.89 15.20 4.06
CA PRO A 876 14.05 15.33 5.51
C PRO A 876 15.48 15.14 6.02
N SER A 877 16.31 14.35 5.33
CA SER A 877 17.71 14.14 5.71
C SER A 877 18.64 15.30 5.37
N ILE A 878 18.17 16.29 4.62
CA ILE A 878 18.96 17.42 4.16
C ILE A 878 18.42 18.68 4.83
N LEU A 879 19.23 19.28 5.70
CA LEU A 879 18.87 20.50 6.39
C LEU A 879 18.81 21.66 5.40
N GLN A 880 17.79 22.50 5.50
CA GLN A 880 17.66 23.66 4.63
C GLN A 880 18.82 24.65 4.86
N GLU A 881 19.25 24.80 6.12
CA GLU A 881 20.39 25.63 6.51
C GLU A 881 21.70 25.09 5.95
N PHE A 882 21.82 23.77 5.77
CA PHE A 882 22.98 23.18 5.08
C PHE A 882 23.00 23.56 3.59
N VAL A 883 21.85 23.51 2.91
CA VAL A 883 21.75 23.99 1.52
C VAL A 883 22.06 25.48 1.44
N LEU A 884 21.55 26.29 2.37
CA LEU A 884 21.84 27.71 2.45
C LEU A 884 23.34 27.98 2.66
N ALA A 885 23.98 27.25 3.59
CA ALA A 885 25.42 27.31 3.85
C ALA A 885 26.23 27.07 2.58
N LEU A 886 25.93 26.00 1.85
CA LEU A 886 26.59 25.68 0.59
C LEU A 886 26.41 26.80 -0.44
N LEU A 887 25.16 27.23 -0.67
CA LEU A 887 24.87 28.28 -1.65
C LEU A 887 25.49 29.63 -1.27
N SER A 888 25.59 29.96 0.02
CA SER A 888 26.20 31.22 0.48
C SER A 888 27.74 31.23 0.42
N SER A 889 28.37 30.07 0.20
CA SER A 889 29.83 29.96 0.12
C SER A 889 30.41 30.49 -1.20
N LYS A 890 31.67 30.95 -1.14
CA LYS A 890 32.42 31.36 -2.34
C LYS A 890 32.61 30.22 -3.35
N TYR A 891 32.77 28.99 -2.84
CA TYR A 891 32.96 27.81 -3.68
C TYR A 891 31.83 27.64 -4.70
N TYR A 892 30.57 27.73 -4.26
CA TYR A 892 29.41 27.54 -5.12
C TYR A 892 29.25 28.66 -6.13
N TYR A 893 29.51 29.90 -5.71
CA TYR A 893 29.52 31.05 -6.61
C TYR A 893 30.56 30.88 -7.72
N PHE A 894 31.80 30.54 -7.34
CA PHE A 894 32.87 30.29 -8.28
C PHE A 894 32.55 29.14 -9.25
N LYS A 895 32.15 27.98 -8.72
CA LYS A 895 31.95 26.74 -9.49
C LYS A 895 30.86 26.87 -10.56
N TYR A 896 29.75 27.52 -10.24
CA TYR A 896 28.58 27.53 -11.12
C TYR A 896 28.40 28.84 -11.91
N PHE A 897 29.01 29.96 -11.47
CA PHE A 897 28.63 31.27 -11.97
C PHE A 897 29.77 32.21 -12.39
N LYS A 898 31.01 32.08 -11.87
CA LYS A 898 32.13 32.95 -12.29
C LYS A 898 32.34 32.97 -13.81
N ASN A 899 32.26 31.81 -14.46
CA ASN A 899 32.47 31.68 -15.92
C ASN A 899 31.33 32.26 -16.77
N LYS A 900 30.20 32.64 -16.17
CA LYS A 900 29.04 33.24 -16.88
C LYS A 900 29.03 34.77 -16.81
N VAL A 901 29.87 35.38 -15.97
CA VAL A 901 29.99 36.83 -15.86
C VAL A 901 30.84 37.33 -17.04
N THR A 902 30.21 37.63 -18.17
CA THR A 902 30.86 38.40 -19.25
C THR A 902 30.77 39.89 -18.94
N SER A 903 31.80 40.65 -19.34
CA SER A 903 32.13 42.00 -18.87
C SER A 903 31.09 43.11 -19.16
N SER A 904 29.91 42.82 -19.69
CA SER A 904 29.05 43.88 -20.26
C SER A 904 27.53 43.70 -20.19
N ASN A 905 26.94 42.72 -19.48
CA ASN A 905 25.49 42.72 -19.25
C ASN A 905 25.07 42.04 -17.93
N ILE A 906 24.09 42.65 -17.24
CA ILE A 906 23.33 42.02 -16.16
C ILE A 906 22.58 40.82 -16.76
N ALA A 907 23.03 39.59 -16.53
CA ALA A 907 22.22 38.42 -16.87
C ALA A 907 21.40 37.97 -15.65
N GLN A 908 20.36 37.19 -15.90
CA GLN A 908 19.50 36.63 -14.86
C GLN A 908 19.73 35.13 -14.74
N LEU A 909 19.72 34.63 -13.51
CA LEU A 909 19.71 33.19 -13.25
C LEU A 909 18.48 32.55 -13.91
N THR A 910 18.72 31.55 -14.76
CA THR A 910 17.64 30.71 -15.30
C THR A 910 17.30 29.60 -14.33
N LEU A 911 16.09 29.05 -14.43
CA LEU A 911 15.67 27.95 -13.57
C LEU A 911 16.56 26.71 -13.80
N SER A 912 17.02 26.50 -15.04
CA SER A 912 17.96 25.42 -15.38
C SER A 912 19.30 25.56 -14.65
N ASP A 913 19.78 26.79 -14.46
CA ASP A 913 21.04 27.04 -13.77
C ASP A 913 20.96 26.63 -12.30
N ILE A 914 19.87 27.01 -11.64
CA ILE A 914 19.62 26.69 -10.22
C ILE A 914 19.35 25.19 -10.07
N ASN A 915 18.53 24.61 -10.95
CA ASN A 915 18.13 23.21 -10.94
C ASN A 915 19.31 22.23 -11.03
N ASN A 916 20.39 22.62 -11.72
CA ASN A 916 21.56 21.76 -11.96
C ASN A 916 22.73 22.01 -10.99
N ILE A 917 22.54 22.82 -9.95
CA ILE A 917 23.50 22.95 -8.85
C ILE A 917 23.62 21.60 -8.14
N GLU A 918 24.84 21.09 -7.95
CA GLU A 918 25.08 19.83 -7.24
C GLU A 918 25.25 20.07 -5.75
N ILE A 919 24.51 19.32 -4.93
CA ILE A 919 24.56 19.32 -3.47
C ILE A 919 25.14 17.99 -2.99
N PRO A 920 26.19 17.99 -2.15
CA PRO A 920 26.75 16.78 -1.59
C PRO A 920 25.78 16.14 -0.58
N ILE A 921 25.67 14.82 -0.64
CA ILE A 921 24.80 14.05 0.26
C ILE A 921 25.66 13.48 1.38
N ILE A 922 25.64 14.15 2.53
CA ILE A 922 26.36 13.79 3.75
C ILE A 922 25.36 13.48 4.88
N ASN A 923 25.81 12.81 5.94
CA ASN A 923 24.91 12.40 7.02
C ASN A 923 24.40 13.63 7.79
N THR A 924 23.22 13.55 8.40
CA THR A 924 22.61 14.69 9.11
C THR A 924 23.52 15.23 10.23
N HIS A 925 24.22 14.36 10.97
CA HIS A 925 25.22 14.76 11.97
C HIS A 925 26.35 15.61 11.40
N GLU A 926 26.80 15.33 10.17
CA GLU A 926 27.85 16.10 9.48
C GLU A 926 27.32 17.43 8.92
N GLN A 927 26.00 17.58 8.77
CA GLN A 927 25.34 18.83 8.35
C GLN A 927 25.13 19.79 9.53
N LEU A 928 25.04 19.30 10.77
CA LEU A 928 24.76 20.12 11.96
C LEU A 928 25.72 21.30 12.14
N PRO A 929 27.06 21.16 11.96
CA PRO A 929 27.97 22.30 12.06
C PRO A 929 27.65 23.43 11.08
N PHE A 930 27.17 23.10 9.88
CA PHE A 930 26.76 24.10 8.87
C PHE A 930 25.48 24.83 9.26
N ARG A 931 24.54 24.15 9.93
CA ARG A 931 23.37 24.80 10.50
C ARG A 931 23.79 25.78 11.61
N LEU A 932 24.67 25.36 12.52
CA LEU A 932 25.12 26.19 13.64
C LEU A 932 25.83 27.46 13.15
N ILE A 933 26.80 27.33 12.24
CA ILE A 933 27.54 28.49 11.73
C ILE A 933 26.62 29.48 10.99
N ILE A 934 25.58 29.00 10.30
CA ILE A 934 24.59 29.85 9.63
C ILE A 934 23.80 30.67 10.64
N ASP A 935 23.40 30.08 11.78
CA ASP A 935 22.69 30.80 12.82
C ASP A 935 23.55 31.93 13.43
N TYR A 936 24.85 31.69 13.59
CA TYR A 936 25.81 32.73 14.01
C TYR A 936 25.95 33.84 12.95
N ILE A 937 26.00 33.51 11.66
CA ILE A 937 26.05 34.50 10.56
C ILE A 937 24.76 35.36 10.56
N ILE A 938 23.60 34.72 10.62
CA ILE A 938 22.26 35.34 10.60
C ILE A 938 22.09 36.34 11.75
N ASN A 939 22.63 36.02 12.93
CA ASN A 939 22.47 36.87 14.12
C ASN A 939 23.62 37.86 14.35
N SER A 940 24.74 37.77 13.64
CA SER A 940 25.83 38.75 13.74
C SER A 940 25.50 40.12 13.13
N GLU A 941 26.17 41.18 13.61
CA GLU A 941 26.04 42.52 13.04
C GLU A 941 26.57 42.61 11.59
N TYR A 942 25.80 43.23 10.70
CA TYR A 942 26.13 43.41 9.28
C TYR A 942 27.43 44.19 9.12
N THR A 943 28.34 43.70 8.27
CA THR A 943 29.69 44.26 8.01
C THR A 943 30.69 44.27 9.18
N SER A 944 30.39 43.60 10.29
CA SER A 944 31.34 43.43 11.41
C SER A 944 32.50 42.48 11.06
N LYS A 945 33.67 42.66 11.70
CA LYS A 945 34.79 41.70 11.63
C LYS A 945 34.37 40.28 12.06
N VAL A 946 33.43 40.21 12.99
CA VAL A 946 32.81 38.99 13.50
C VAL A 946 32.07 38.24 12.39
N ASN A 947 31.21 38.94 11.64
CA ASN A 947 30.48 38.37 10.49
C ASN A 947 31.43 37.86 9.40
N LEU A 948 32.49 38.62 9.07
CA LEU A 948 33.49 38.21 8.08
C LEU A 948 34.23 36.94 8.50
N PHE A 949 34.55 36.81 9.79
CA PHE A 949 35.17 35.60 10.33
C PHE A 949 34.28 34.36 10.18
N TYR A 950 33.00 34.46 10.53
CA TYR A 950 32.08 33.32 10.38
C TYR A 950 31.84 32.92 8.93
N ASN A 951 31.75 33.90 8.01
CA ASN A 951 31.69 33.62 6.58
C ASN A 951 32.97 32.93 6.07
N ARG A 952 34.14 33.32 6.61
CA ARG A 952 35.43 32.69 6.28
C ARG A 952 35.49 31.23 6.76
N VAL A 953 35.05 30.98 7.99
CA VAL A 953 34.94 29.64 8.56
C VAL A 953 33.99 28.78 7.72
N LEU A 954 32.83 29.31 7.34
CA LEU A 954 31.88 28.64 6.47
C LEU A 954 32.51 28.23 5.13
N ASP A 955 33.21 29.13 4.44
CA ASP A 955 33.89 28.79 3.17
C ASP A 955 34.89 27.65 3.36
N ALA A 956 35.68 27.71 4.43
CA ALA A 956 36.66 26.69 4.77
C ALA A 956 36.02 25.31 5.03
N MET A 957 34.88 25.27 5.71
CA MET A 957 34.10 24.04 5.91
C MET A 957 33.56 23.48 4.59
N VAL A 958 33.12 24.35 3.66
CA VAL A 958 32.68 23.89 2.33
C VAL A 958 33.85 23.33 1.53
N TYR A 959 35.03 23.95 1.60
CA TYR A 959 36.23 23.41 0.95
C TYR A 959 36.63 22.04 1.50
N GLU A 960 36.52 21.84 2.82
CA GLU A 960 36.81 20.57 3.49
C GLU A 960 35.95 19.41 2.93
N ILE A 961 34.67 19.66 2.60
CA ILE A 961 33.80 18.66 1.98
C ILE A 961 34.31 18.25 0.58
N PHE A 962 34.64 19.22 -0.28
CA PHE A 962 34.97 18.95 -1.69
C PHE A 962 36.42 18.54 -1.92
N TYR A 963 37.31 18.84 -0.98
CA TYR A 963 38.74 18.55 -1.07
C TYR A 963 39.22 17.68 0.10
N LYS A 964 38.37 16.77 0.59
CA LYS A 964 38.60 15.94 1.79
C LYS A 964 39.98 15.29 1.83
N GLU A 965 40.39 14.56 0.79
CA GLU A 965 41.72 13.92 0.72
C GLU A 965 42.88 14.92 0.91
N LYS A 966 42.75 16.14 0.37
CA LYS A 966 43.80 17.18 0.48
C LYS A 966 43.83 17.80 1.87
N PHE A 967 42.67 17.97 2.49
CA PHE A 967 42.54 18.43 3.87
C PHE A 967 43.12 17.38 4.83
N GLU A 968 42.79 16.11 4.63
CA GLU A 968 43.33 14.98 5.41
C GLU A 968 44.86 14.87 5.27
N ASN A 969 45.38 14.93 4.03
CA ASN A 969 46.82 14.91 3.77
C ASN A 969 47.57 16.11 4.39
N SER A 970 46.88 17.25 4.55
CA SER A 970 47.43 18.46 5.17
C SER A 970 47.11 18.55 6.67
N ASN A 971 46.43 17.56 7.24
CA ASN A 971 45.93 17.50 8.61
C ASN A 971 45.07 18.71 9.04
N ILE A 972 44.28 19.24 8.11
CA ILE A 972 43.38 20.39 8.34
C ILE A 972 41.99 19.86 8.65
N HIS A 973 41.44 20.24 9.80
CA HIS A 973 40.07 19.89 10.23
C HIS A 973 39.37 21.16 10.70
N ILE A 974 38.39 21.69 9.95
CA ILE A 974 37.70 22.95 10.30
C ILE A 974 36.40 22.64 11.01
N ALA A 975 35.58 21.75 10.43
CA ALA A 975 34.27 21.39 10.95
C ALA A 975 34.32 20.88 12.41
N LYS A 976 35.43 20.24 12.81
CA LYS A 976 35.65 19.77 14.19
C LYS A 976 35.48 20.89 15.23
N TYR A 977 36.06 22.06 15.00
CA TYR A 977 36.00 23.18 15.95
C TYR A 977 34.61 23.83 16.01
N ILE A 978 33.79 23.63 14.98
CA ILE A 978 32.45 24.21 14.87
C ILE A 978 31.41 23.37 15.59
N THR A 979 31.71 22.09 15.87
CA THR A 979 30.85 21.25 16.73
C THR A 979 30.77 21.75 18.17
N GLU A 980 31.66 22.66 18.58
CA GLU A 980 31.67 23.29 19.92
C GLU A 980 30.74 24.52 20.00
N LEU A 981 30.14 24.97 18.90
CA LEU A 981 29.15 26.06 18.91
C LEU A 981 27.90 25.65 19.68
N GLU A 982 27.38 26.58 20.49
CA GLU A 982 26.09 26.40 21.17
C GLU A 982 24.93 26.65 20.20
N ASP A 983 23.85 25.89 20.32
CA ASP A 983 22.63 26.14 19.54
C ASP A 983 21.96 27.42 20.05
N LEU A 984 21.96 28.47 19.21
CA LEU A 984 21.46 29.78 19.60
C LEU A 984 19.93 29.85 19.72
N THR A 985 19.19 28.84 19.26
CA THR A 985 17.72 28.89 19.16
C THR A 985 16.98 29.26 20.45
N ASN A 986 17.49 28.84 21.60
CA ASN A 986 16.83 29.02 22.91
C ASN A 986 17.24 30.30 23.66
N PHE A 987 18.15 31.10 23.11
CA PHE A 987 18.69 32.29 23.77
C PHE A 987 17.97 33.57 23.30
N ASP A 988 17.91 34.56 24.18
CA ASP A 988 17.42 35.89 23.82
C ASP A 988 18.42 36.65 22.93
N TYR A 989 18.03 37.83 22.43
CA TYR A 989 18.89 38.59 21.52
C TYR A 989 20.22 39.00 22.16
N ILE A 990 20.23 39.38 23.44
CA ILE A 990 21.43 39.88 24.13
C ILE A 990 22.38 38.71 24.39
N GLU A 991 21.86 37.60 24.89
CA GLU A 991 22.60 36.37 25.12
C GLU A 991 23.22 35.84 23.82
N LYS A 992 22.47 35.87 22.71
CA LYS A 992 22.97 35.53 21.38
C LYS A 992 24.20 36.36 21.00
N GLN A 993 24.11 37.69 21.13
CA GLN A 993 25.25 38.55 20.79
C GLN A 993 26.48 38.26 21.66
N GLN A 994 26.29 38.04 22.97
CA GLN A 994 27.39 37.71 23.87
C GLN A 994 28.10 36.41 23.46
N LYS A 995 27.33 35.36 23.13
CA LYS A 995 27.87 34.07 22.69
C LYS A 995 28.58 34.16 21.34
N ILE A 996 28.02 34.93 20.41
CA ILE A 996 28.62 35.20 19.09
C ILE A 996 29.96 35.94 19.22
N ILE A 997 30.06 36.92 20.11
CA ILE A 997 31.31 37.66 20.33
C ILE A 997 32.34 36.78 21.09
N ALA A 998 31.91 36.09 22.14
CA ALA A 998 32.79 35.23 22.94
C ALA A 998 33.45 34.13 22.10
N PHE A 999 32.69 33.48 21.21
CA PHE A 999 33.26 32.48 20.30
C PHE A 999 34.25 33.12 19.32
N TYR A 1000 33.91 34.27 18.74
CA TYR A 1000 34.83 34.99 17.86
C TYR A 1000 36.15 35.32 18.57
N GLU A 1001 36.11 35.85 19.79
CA GLU A 1001 37.31 36.21 20.56
C GLU A 1001 38.19 34.99 20.87
N LEU A 1002 37.58 33.84 21.20
CA LEU A 1002 38.31 32.61 21.50
C LEU A 1002 38.96 31.99 20.24
N PHE A 1003 38.19 31.88 19.15
CA PHE A 1003 38.58 31.13 17.96
C PHE A 1003 39.33 31.94 16.90
N SER A 1004 39.25 33.28 16.96
CA SER A 1004 40.08 34.17 16.14
C SER A 1004 41.47 34.44 16.76
N ASN A 1005 41.71 33.98 17.99
CA ASN A 1005 43.00 34.12 18.66
C ASN A 1005 44.12 33.43 17.84
N PRO A 1006 45.26 34.09 17.56
CA PRO A 1006 46.37 33.50 16.82
C PRO A 1006 46.95 32.22 17.43
N GLN A 1007 46.77 32.00 18.73
CA GLN A 1007 47.21 30.77 19.42
C GLN A 1007 46.23 29.60 19.24
N HIS A 1008 45.00 29.87 18.79
CA HIS A 1008 44.01 28.83 18.55
C HIS A 1008 44.31 28.07 17.23
N PRO A 1009 44.30 26.72 17.21
CA PRO A 1009 44.64 25.93 16.02
C PRO A 1009 43.82 26.26 14.75
N LEU A 1010 42.58 26.71 14.91
CA LEU A 1010 41.70 27.12 13.81
C LEU A 1010 42.34 28.21 12.93
N GLY A 1011 43.01 29.19 13.54
CA GLY A 1011 43.68 30.27 12.80
C GLY A 1011 44.81 29.73 11.90
N ALA A 1012 45.62 28.81 12.43
CA ALA A 1012 46.67 28.14 11.65
C ALA A 1012 46.10 27.31 10.50
N HIS A 1013 45.01 26.57 10.74
CA HIS A 1013 44.30 25.80 9.71
C HIS A 1013 43.76 26.70 8.59
N LEU A 1014 43.13 27.83 8.93
CA LEU A 1014 42.61 28.80 7.94
C LEU A 1014 43.72 29.41 7.07
N ILE A 1015 44.94 29.58 7.61
CA ILE A 1015 46.10 30.04 6.84
C ILE A 1015 46.62 28.91 5.93
N GLN A 1016 46.71 27.68 6.43
CA GLN A 1016 47.19 26.53 5.66
C GLN A 1016 46.32 26.22 4.44
N ILE A 1017 45.01 26.51 4.50
CA ILE A 1017 44.10 26.40 3.36
C ILE A 1017 44.59 27.20 2.14
N MET A 1018 45.24 28.36 2.34
CA MET A 1018 45.78 29.19 1.26
C MET A 1018 46.94 28.53 0.50
N ASN A 1019 47.54 27.49 1.06
CA ASN A 1019 48.61 26.72 0.41
C ASN A 1019 48.07 25.67 -0.57
N ILE A 1020 46.78 25.36 -0.53
CA ILE A 1020 46.15 24.39 -1.44
C ILE A 1020 45.96 25.06 -2.81
N SER A 1021 46.70 24.58 -3.82
CA SER A 1021 46.76 25.19 -5.16
C SER A 1021 45.39 25.38 -5.82
N ASN A 1022 44.46 24.42 -5.67
CA ASN A 1022 43.11 24.51 -6.23
C ASN A 1022 42.22 25.58 -5.58
N LEU A 1023 42.51 25.99 -4.35
CA LEU A 1023 41.73 27.00 -3.64
C LEU A 1023 42.26 28.41 -3.92
N LYS A 1024 43.52 28.55 -4.36
CA LYS A 1024 44.11 29.84 -4.70
C LYS A 1024 43.31 30.59 -5.76
N GLU A 1025 42.77 29.93 -6.78
CA GLU A 1025 41.94 30.58 -7.82
C GLU A 1025 40.57 31.04 -7.31
N ILE A 1026 39.98 30.30 -6.37
CA ILE A 1026 38.70 30.64 -5.75
C ILE A 1026 38.91 31.88 -4.86
N GLU A 1027 39.97 31.85 -4.07
CA GLU A 1027 40.36 32.92 -3.14
C GLU A 1027 40.94 34.15 -3.85
N SER A 1028 41.65 34.00 -4.96
CA SER A 1028 42.21 35.12 -5.75
C SER A 1028 41.20 35.80 -6.66
N SER A 1029 39.93 35.38 -6.63
CA SER A 1029 38.80 36.12 -7.24
C SER A 1029 38.47 37.44 -6.52
N LEU A 1030 39.21 37.74 -5.44
CA LEU A 1030 39.09 38.94 -4.60
C LEU A 1030 39.56 40.20 -5.31
#